data_AF-A0A4R0IM49-F1
#
_entry.id   AF-A0A4R0IM49-F1
#
_cell.length_a   1.000
_cell.length_b   1.000
_cell.length_c   1.000
_cell.angle_alpha   90.00
_cell.angle_beta   90.00
_cell.angle_gamma   90.00
#
_symmetry.space_group_name_H-M   'P 1'
#
loop_
_entity.id
_entity.type
_entity.pdbx_description
1 polymer ?
#
loop_
_entity_poly.entity_id
_entity_poly.type
_entity_poly.pdbx_seq_one_letter_code
_entity_poly.pdbx_strand_id
1 'polypeptide(L)'
;MRSWTACGDEGTVSGERLSLGAFTGGLVSNERGRRVLGVTPKMMPLVLQATVAVAAALLGAVALYLLLAWLLELPRRPQADQVDQQKLLADMVKIALGLAAGVGAAVALIVGYRRARVEESASHRDDQRLFSSRYQDAADLIGHDKAAVRLAGIYAMSRLADVWEDQRQQCIDVLCAYLRLPYDPDPQKGEPGEREVRLTVIRLITAHLRPGTTTSWSGYHLDFTGAVFDGGDFGGAEFSGGTVTFNDTEFSGGTVHFNGATFSGGTVTFHGAKFSGDAVDFHGATFSGGDVVFGGAEFSDGTVVFGQAKFSGSTVTFSGAKFSGGTVTFHRAAFSDGTVVFGQAKFSGSTVTFGGVEFSGGTVYLGGTEFSGGTVDFVMAKFSGGTVDLHGAKFSGSTVTFHRTTFSDGTVVFNGAKFSDGTVTFGGVEFSGGTVVFNGAKFSGGTVHFVMAKFSGGTVDFHGTEFSGGTVDFSVAEFSGGIVTFGGAKFSRGTVAFNGAKFSGGTVHFSMAKFSSGSDIVSRGGDETSSRGGADFSGGIVAFNTAEFSGGIVAFNTAEFSGGIVTFNAAKFSGGTVTFNAAEFSGGIVTFGDADFSGGTVDLADTMVRSTKVLRDLPDGPVSGLRVPEDRGSAQSSAEP
;
A
#
# COMPACT_ATOMS: atom_id res chain seq x y z
N MET A 1 51.07 3.64 -11.35
CA MET A 1 50.72 3.46 -12.77
C MET A 1 49.20 3.37 -12.82
N ARG A 2 48.39 4.24 -13.42
CA ARG A 2 48.57 5.28 -14.48
C ARG A 2 48.79 4.78 -15.92
N SER A 3 47.67 4.42 -16.55
CA SER A 3 47.31 4.49 -17.99
C SER A 3 45.80 4.20 -18.04
N TRP A 4 44.87 4.94 -18.64
CA TRP A 4 44.89 5.99 -19.68
C TRP A 4 45.35 5.52 -21.07
N THR A 5 44.38 5.14 -21.89
CA THR A 5 44.34 5.19 -23.36
C THR A 5 42.92 5.62 -23.78
N ALA A 6 42.80 6.37 -24.87
CA ALA A 6 41.55 6.98 -25.37
C ALA A 6 41.65 7.25 -26.89
N CYS A 7 40.59 7.82 -27.52
CA CYS A 7 40.43 8.08 -28.96
C CYS A 7 40.19 6.79 -29.79
N GLY A 8 39.33 6.74 -30.82
CA GLY A 8 38.42 7.72 -31.48
C GLY A 8 37.88 7.12 -32.80
N ASP A 9 36.96 7.66 -33.60
CA ASP A 9 35.98 8.79 -33.54
C ASP A 9 34.82 8.38 -34.53
N GLU A 10 33.95 9.16 -35.19
CA GLU A 10 33.73 10.61 -35.47
C GLU A 10 32.24 10.84 -35.90
N GLY A 11 31.88 11.98 -36.54
CA GLY A 11 30.55 12.25 -37.15
C GLY A 11 29.58 13.10 -36.30
N THR A 12 29.57 14.43 -36.25
CA THR A 12 29.37 15.51 -37.28
C THR A 12 27.92 15.59 -37.83
N VAL A 13 27.30 16.77 -38.08
CA VAL A 13 27.78 18.15 -38.37
C VAL A 13 26.91 19.25 -37.69
N SER A 14 27.49 20.47 -37.52
CA SER A 14 26.86 21.77 -37.12
C SER A 14 26.65 21.98 -35.60
N GLY A 15 26.51 23.19 -35.03
CA GLY A 15 26.53 24.59 -35.53
C GLY A 15 25.57 25.48 -34.70
N GLU A 16 25.69 26.81 -34.52
CA GLU A 16 26.66 27.85 -34.93
C GLU A 16 27.39 28.42 -33.68
N ARG A 17 28.70 28.73 -33.70
CA ARG A 17 29.34 30.04 -33.96
C ARG A 17 28.80 31.22 -33.10
N LEU A 18 29.63 32.10 -32.49
CA LEU A 18 31.05 32.45 -32.74
C LEU A 18 31.78 32.98 -31.47
N SER A 19 33.11 33.05 -31.55
CA SER A 19 34.08 33.50 -30.52
C SER A 19 34.36 35.02 -30.61
N LEU A 20 34.44 35.76 -29.50
CA LEU A 20 35.65 36.11 -28.72
C LEU A 20 36.70 36.96 -29.47
N GLY A 21 36.93 38.19 -28.96
CA GLY A 21 37.97 39.12 -29.41
C GLY A 21 37.90 40.43 -28.60
N ALA A 22 39.03 41.00 -28.19
CA ALA A 22 39.10 42.11 -27.21
C ALA A 22 39.56 43.44 -27.82
N PHE A 23 39.27 44.57 -27.16
CA PHE A 23 40.13 45.77 -27.18
C PHE A 23 39.88 46.68 -25.95
N THR A 24 40.75 47.68 -25.78
CA THR A 24 40.90 48.56 -24.60
C THR A 24 40.06 49.85 -24.64
N GLY A 25 39.73 50.45 -23.49
CA GLY A 25 39.37 51.88 -23.44
C GLY A 25 38.68 52.36 -22.16
N GLY A 26 39.22 53.41 -21.53
CA GLY A 26 38.76 53.91 -20.23
C GLY A 26 37.64 54.96 -20.24
N LEU A 27 37.20 55.25 -18.99
CA LEU A 27 36.58 56.48 -18.48
C LEU A 27 35.13 56.87 -18.91
N VAL A 28 34.29 57.03 -17.87
CA VAL A 28 33.11 57.93 -17.78
C VAL A 28 31.98 57.66 -18.80
N SER A 29 30.88 57.00 -18.39
CA SER A 29 29.78 57.70 -17.70
C SER A 29 28.62 56.78 -17.25
N ASN A 30 28.04 57.14 -16.08
CA ASN A 30 26.63 57.14 -15.67
C ASN A 30 25.66 55.92 -15.82
N GLU A 31 24.73 55.86 -14.85
CA GLU A 31 23.38 55.23 -14.84
C GLU A 31 23.10 53.77 -14.43
N ARG A 32 21.98 53.65 -13.67
CA ARG A 32 21.00 52.55 -13.60
C ARG A 32 21.40 51.19 -13.00
N GLY A 33 21.73 51.20 -11.71
CA GLY A 33 21.41 50.07 -10.82
C GLY A 33 19.90 50.05 -10.47
N ARG A 34 19.18 48.97 -10.80
CA ARG A 34 17.78 48.76 -10.37
C ARG A 34 17.73 48.40 -8.87
N ARG A 35 17.33 49.34 -8.01
CA ARG A 35 16.85 49.02 -6.65
C ARG A 35 15.37 48.63 -6.71
N VAL A 36 15.01 47.49 -6.13
CA VAL A 36 13.62 47.23 -5.75
C VAL A 36 13.33 48.13 -4.55
N LEU A 37 12.43 49.11 -4.72
CA LEU A 37 12.04 50.04 -3.66
C LEU A 37 11.09 49.33 -2.69
N GLY A 38 11.51 49.21 -1.43
CA GLY A 38 10.60 48.84 -0.35
C GLY A 38 9.50 49.89 -0.22
N VAL A 39 8.24 49.48 -0.34
CA VAL A 39 7.08 50.37 -0.20
C VAL A 39 6.90 50.69 1.29
N THR A 40 7.51 51.79 1.74
CA THR A 40 7.20 52.36 3.05
C THR A 40 5.76 52.89 3.02
N PRO A 41 4.85 52.40 3.90
CA PRO A 41 3.53 52.97 3.98
C PRO A 41 3.65 54.42 4.46
N LYS A 42 3.14 55.36 3.66
CA LYS A 42 3.09 56.78 4.05
C LYS A 42 2.21 56.93 5.28
N MET A 43 2.82 57.00 6.46
CA MET A 43 2.17 57.54 7.65
C MET A 43 1.86 59.02 7.40
N MET A 44 0.67 59.27 6.88
CA MET A 44 0.13 60.62 6.70
C MET A 44 0.14 61.31 8.07
N PRO A 45 0.72 62.52 8.21
CA PRO A 45 1.04 63.08 9.52
C PRO A 45 -0.21 63.19 10.37
N LEU A 46 -0.09 62.88 11.67
CA LEU A 46 -1.21 62.76 12.62
C LEU A 46 -2.15 63.99 12.57
N VAL A 47 -1.55 65.18 12.41
CA VAL A 47 -2.21 66.47 12.25
C VAL A 47 -3.19 66.49 11.07
N LEU A 48 -2.84 65.90 9.92
CA LEU A 48 -3.67 65.93 8.71
C LEU A 48 -4.88 64.98 8.80
N GLN A 49 -4.75 63.84 9.51
CA GLN A 49 -5.92 63.02 9.82
C GLN A 49 -6.84 63.73 10.82
N ALA A 50 -6.27 64.42 11.83
CA ALA A 50 -7.05 65.18 12.81
C ALA A 50 -7.78 66.37 12.18
N THR A 51 -7.15 67.17 11.31
CA THR A 51 -7.80 68.32 10.66
C THR A 51 -8.90 67.90 9.69
N VAL A 52 -8.73 66.80 8.95
CA VAL A 52 -9.80 66.25 8.09
C VAL A 52 -10.98 65.75 8.92
N ALA A 53 -10.74 65.08 10.05
CA ALA A 53 -11.81 64.63 10.94
C ALA A 53 -12.58 65.80 11.57
N VAL A 54 -11.88 66.86 12.01
CA VAL A 54 -12.50 68.08 12.54
C VAL A 54 -13.28 68.82 11.45
N ALA A 55 -12.75 68.94 10.23
CA ALA A 55 -13.45 69.58 9.11
C ALA A 55 -14.73 68.81 8.73
N ALA A 56 -14.68 67.48 8.69
CA ALA A 56 -15.85 66.64 8.42
C ALA A 56 -16.92 66.78 9.53
N ALA A 57 -16.52 66.82 10.80
CA ALA A 57 -17.43 67.04 11.92
C ALA A 57 -18.11 68.43 11.88
N LEU A 58 -17.35 69.48 11.54
CA LEU A 58 -17.90 70.84 11.37
C LEU A 58 -18.88 70.91 10.19
N LEU A 59 -18.55 70.30 9.05
CA LEU A 59 -19.46 70.23 7.90
C LEU A 59 -20.74 69.45 8.23
N GLY A 60 -20.63 68.33 8.96
CA GLY A 60 -21.78 67.56 9.45
C GLY A 60 -22.67 68.36 10.40
N ALA A 61 -22.08 69.15 11.31
CA ALA A 61 -22.83 70.02 12.22
C ALA A 61 -23.56 71.15 11.47
N VAL A 62 -22.92 71.77 10.48
CA VAL A 62 -23.55 72.80 9.63
C VAL A 62 -24.68 72.21 8.79
N ALA A 63 -24.48 71.03 8.20
CA ALA A 63 -25.52 70.33 7.45
C ALA A 63 -26.72 69.96 8.33
N LEU A 64 -26.49 69.45 9.54
CA LEU A 64 -27.54 69.13 10.50
C LEU A 64 -28.29 70.38 11.00
N TYR A 65 -27.59 71.50 11.22
CA TYR A 65 -28.22 72.78 11.57
C TYR A 65 -29.12 73.30 10.45
N LEU A 66 -28.65 73.25 9.19
CA LEU A 66 -29.45 73.66 8.03
C LEU A 66 -30.64 72.72 7.80
N LEU A 67 -30.48 71.42 8.01
CA LEU A 67 -31.56 70.44 7.96
C LEU A 67 -32.62 70.73 9.03
N LEU A 68 -32.23 70.98 10.28
CA LEU A 68 -33.14 71.33 11.37
C LEU A 68 -33.84 72.67 11.15
N ALA A 69 -33.12 73.68 10.64
CA ALA A 69 -33.71 74.98 10.29
C ALA A 69 -34.76 74.88 9.18
N TRP A 70 -34.59 73.92 8.25
CA TRP A 70 -35.57 73.61 7.21
C TRP A 70 -36.75 72.78 7.76
N LEU A 71 -36.47 71.72 8.52
CA LEU A 71 -37.47 70.77 9.05
C LEU A 71 -38.40 71.38 10.12
N LEU A 72 -37.93 72.41 10.84
CA LEU A 72 -38.69 73.11 11.89
C LEU A 72 -39.39 74.39 11.38
N GLU A 73 -39.36 74.65 10.07
CA GLU A 73 -39.97 75.82 9.40
C GLU A 73 -39.63 77.18 10.06
N LEU A 74 -38.44 77.28 10.67
CA LEU A 74 -38.09 78.40 11.54
C LEU A 74 -38.06 79.72 10.74
N PRO A 75 -38.82 80.75 11.14
CA PRO A 75 -39.05 81.92 10.29
C PRO A 75 -37.76 82.71 10.05
N ARG A 76 -37.41 82.87 8.77
CA ARG A 76 -36.35 83.77 8.31
C ARG A 76 -36.67 85.19 8.79
N ARG A 77 -35.86 85.72 9.71
CA ARG A 77 -36.14 86.97 10.44
C ARG A 77 -36.49 88.15 9.51
N PRO A 78 -37.65 88.80 9.73
CA PRO A 78 -37.88 90.18 9.36
C PRO A 78 -37.02 91.15 10.18
N GLN A 79 -37.11 92.44 9.87
CA GLN A 79 -36.21 93.49 10.33
C GLN A 79 -36.56 94.04 11.73
N ALA A 80 -35.50 94.24 12.53
CA ALA A 80 -35.39 95.10 13.72
C ALA A 80 -36.49 95.08 14.81
N ASP A 81 -36.14 94.54 15.99
CA ASP A 81 -36.47 95.19 17.26
C ASP A 81 -35.33 94.98 18.28
N GLN A 82 -35.18 95.88 19.27
CA GLN A 82 -33.91 96.13 19.98
C GLN A 82 -33.74 95.34 21.30
N VAL A 83 -34.45 94.24 21.51
CA VAL A 83 -34.32 93.39 22.72
C VAL A 83 -34.26 91.89 22.38
N ASP A 84 -33.09 91.40 21.93
CA ASP A 84 -32.61 90.04 22.25
C ASP A 84 -31.16 89.70 21.81
N GLN A 85 -30.31 90.68 21.44
CA GLN A 85 -28.92 90.39 21.00
C GLN A 85 -28.10 89.59 22.03
N GLN A 86 -28.24 89.88 23.34
CA GLN A 86 -27.56 89.13 24.40
C GLN A 86 -27.99 87.67 24.47
N LYS A 87 -29.28 87.38 24.25
CA LYS A 87 -29.83 86.02 24.30
C LYS A 87 -29.50 85.24 23.04
N LEU A 88 -29.50 85.89 21.88
CA LEU A 88 -29.02 85.30 20.61
C LEU A 88 -27.54 84.91 20.73
N LEU A 89 -26.71 85.77 21.31
CA LEU A 89 -25.30 85.47 21.63
C LEU A 89 -25.20 84.32 22.64
N ALA A 90 -26.01 84.32 23.71
CA ALA A 90 -26.00 83.25 24.71
C ALA A 90 -26.38 81.88 24.11
N ASP A 91 -27.39 81.82 23.23
CA ASP A 91 -27.82 80.57 22.60
C ASP A 91 -26.84 80.11 21.51
N MET A 92 -26.23 81.02 20.75
CA MET A 92 -25.11 80.69 19.86
C MET A 92 -23.90 80.16 20.65
N VAL A 93 -23.57 80.73 21.81
CA VAL A 93 -22.48 80.25 22.69
C VAL A 93 -22.82 78.87 23.28
N LYS A 94 -24.06 78.60 23.69
CA LYS A 94 -24.49 77.26 24.13
C LYS A 94 -24.33 76.21 23.02
N ILE A 95 -24.77 76.52 21.81
CA ILE A 95 -24.65 75.63 20.65
C ILE A 95 -23.17 75.40 20.30
N ALA A 96 -22.35 76.45 20.31
CA ALA A 96 -20.90 76.35 20.07
C ALA A 96 -20.20 75.50 21.15
N LEU A 97 -20.53 75.66 22.44
CA LEU A 97 -20.02 74.81 23.51
C LEU A 97 -20.47 73.35 23.35
N GLY A 98 -21.74 73.12 23.02
CA GLY A 98 -22.28 71.77 22.80
C GLY A 98 -21.59 71.04 21.65
N LEU A 99 -21.36 71.72 20.53
CA LEU A 99 -20.60 71.18 19.40
C LEU A 99 -19.12 70.95 19.75
N ALA A 100 -18.46 71.89 20.43
CA ALA A 100 -17.07 71.73 20.87
C ALA A 100 -16.90 70.56 21.85
N ALA A 101 -17.83 70.41 22.81
CA ALA A 101 -17.85 69.29 23.74
C ALA A 101 -18.13 67.95 23.05
N GLY A 102 -19.07 67.91 22.09
CA GLY A 102 -19.38 66.71 21.30
C GLY A 102 -18.19 66.26 20.43
N VAL A 103 -17.52 67.19 19.74
CA VAL A 103 -16.29 66.90 18.99
C VAL A 103 -15.16 66.47 19.93
N GLY A 104 -14.99 67.12 21.08
CA GLY A 104 -14.02 66.73 22.10
C GLY A 104 -14.24 65.31 22.62
N ALA A 105 -15.48 64.94 22.93
CA ALA A 105 -15.85 63.59 23.37
C ALA A 105 -15.63 62.53 22.27
N ALA A 106 -16.00 62.83 21.02
CA ALA A 106 -15.78 61.93 19.89
C ALA A 106 -14.27 61.70 19.63
N VAL A 107 -13.46 62.76 19.67
CA VAL A 107 -12.00 62.67 19.54
C VAL A 107 -11.40 61.89 20.71
N ALA A 108 -11.82 62.14 21.95
CA ALA A 108 -11.35 61.40 23.12
C ALA A 108 -11.67 59.90 23.02
N LEU A 109 -12.87 59.54 22.55
CA LEU A 109 -13.28 58.15 22.35
C LEU A 109 -12.49 57.46 21.23
N ILE A 110 -12.26 58.15 20.10
CA ILE A 110 -11.43 57.64 18.99
C ILE A 110 -9.97 57.46 19.41
N VAL A 111 -9.42 58.41 20.19
CA VAL A 111 -8.05 58.32 20.72
C VAL A 111 -7.93 57.19 21.75
N GLY A 112 -8.91 57.03 22.64
CA GLY A 112 -8.98 55.92 23.59
C GLY A 112 -9.03 54.56 22.89
N TYR A 113 -9.90 54.41 21.88
CA TYR A 113 -10.02 53.19 21.08
C TYR A 113 -8.74 52.88 20.29
N ARG A 114 -8.16 53.87 19.60
CA ARG A 114 -6.87 53.69 18.90
C ARG A 114 -5.73 53.35 19.86
N ARG A 115 -5.69 53.97 21.05
CA ARG A 115 -4.70 53.65 22.08
C ARG A 115 -4.84 52.20 22.54
N ALA A 116 -6.04 51.77 22.92
CA ALA A 116 -6.30 50.39 23.35
C ALA A 116 -5.86 49.37 22.27
N ARG A 117 -6.21 49.59 21.00
CA ARG A 117 -5.73 48.74 19.89
C ARG A 117 -4.20 48.72 19.73
N VAL A 118 -3.52 49.85 19.92
CA VAL A 118 -2.04 49.93 19.84
C VAL A 118 -1.36 49.26 21.05
N GLU A 119 -1.99 49.30 22.22
CA GLU A 119 -1.51 48.74 23.49
C GLU A 119 -1.69 47.20 23.51
N GLU A 120 -2.84 46.69 23.06
CA GLU A 120 -3.08 45.28 22.71
C GLU A 120 -2.08 44.78 21.65
N SER A 121 -1.90 45.54 20.55
CA SER A 121 -0.90 45.25 19.53
C SER A 121 0.54 45.44 20.01
N ALA A 122 0.80 45.98 21.20
CA ALA A 122 2.12 46.03 21.81
C ALA A 122 2.40 44.73 22.59
N SER A 123 1.46 44.30 23.44
CA SER A 123 1.57 43.04 24.20
C SER A 123 1.97 41.88 23.28
N HIS A 124 1.19 41.60 22.23
CA HIS A 124 1.48 40.50 21.31
C HIS A 124 2.90 40.53 20.71
N ARG A 125 3.49 41.72 20.49
CA ARG A 125 4.86 41.84 19.98
C ARG A 125 5.91 41.62 21.07
N ASP A 126 5.63 42.02 22.30
CA ASP A 126 6.53 41.79 23.43
C ASP A 126 6.47 40.34 23.94
N ASP A 127 5.30 39.70 23.85
CA ASP A 127 5.11 38.26 24.03
C ASP A 127 5.91 37.45 22.98
N GLN A 128 5.74 37.77 21.68
CA GLN A 128 6.52 37.13 20.60
C GLN A 128 8.04 37.36 20.73
N ARG A 129 8.48 38.53 21.22
CA ARG A 129 9.90 38.79 21.54
C ARG A 129 10.40 37.92 22.69
N LEU A 130 9.61 37.77 23.75
CA LEU A 130 9.96 36.94 24.91
C LEU A 130 10.09 35.46 24.51
N PHE A 131 9.16 34.94 23.69
CA PHE A 131 9.27 33.59 23.15
C PHE A 131 10.48 33.43 22.22
N SER A 132 10.74 34.40 21.33
CA SER A 132 11.93 34.39 20.45
C SER A 132 13.25 34.39 21.23
N SER A 133 13.35 35.12 22.34
CA SER A 133 14.51 35.08 23.24
C SER A 133 14.67 33.70 23.87
N ARG A 134 13.59 33.14 24.44
CA ARG A 134 13.60 31.80 25.06
C ARG A 134 13.95 30.69 24.06
N TYR A 135 13.58 30.85 22.79
CA TYR A 135 13.96 29.94 21.71
C TYR A 135 15.47 29.97 21.46
N GLN A 136 16.07 31.17 21.42
CA GLN A 136 17.52 31.33 21.30
C GLN A 136 18.25 30.74 22.52
N ASP A 137 17.81 31.09 23.73
CA ASP A 137 18.36 30.54 24.99
C ASP A 137 18.30 29.00 25.01
N ALA A 138 17.18 28.41 24.56
CA ALA A 138 17.01 26.96 24.51
C ALA A 138 17.85 26.30 23.42
N ALA A 139 17.98 26.92 22.24
CA ALA A 139 18.81 26.42 21.14
C ALA A 139 20.31 26.41 21.51
N ASP A 140 20.80 27.48 22.15
CA ASP A 140 22.19 27.56 22.63
C ASP A 140 22.50 26.47 23.69
N LEU A 141 21.53 26.16 24.57
CA LEU A 141 21.67 25.05 25.52
C LEU A 141 21.70 23.68 24.83
N ILE A 142 20.90 23.48 23.77
CA ILE A 142 20.88 22.25 22.95
C ILE A 142 22.21 22.07 22.19
N GLY A 143 22.86 23.16 21.77
CA GLY A 143 24.15 23.12 21.06
C GLY A 143 25.40 22.87 21.92
N HIS A 144 25.26 22.70 23.24
CA HIS A 144 26.41 22.65 24.16
C HIS A 144 27.13 21.27 24.19
N ASP A 145 28.47 21.28 24.26
CA ASP A 145 29.39 20.13 24.49
C ASP A 145 29.12 19.20 25.70
N LYS A 146 28.00 19.37 26.43
CA LYS A 146 27.68 18.61 27.65
C LYS A 146 26.25 18.12 27.61
N ALA A 147 26.06 16.80 27.50
CA ALA A 147 24.75 16.15 27.48
C ALA A 147 23.77 16.64 28.59
N ALA A 148 24.26 16.91 29.80
CA ALA A 148 23.44 17.45 30.90
C ALA A 148 22.91 18.87 30.65
N VAL A 149 23.63 19.70 29.89
CA VAL A 149 23.18 21.03 29.47
C VAL A 149 22.23 20.91 28.27
N ARG A 150 22.54 20.02 27.31
CA ARG A 150 21.66 19.70 26.18
C ARG A 150 20.28 19.23 26.67
N LEU A 151 20.23 18.32 27.65
CA LEU A 151 18.99 17.91 28.32
C LEU A 151 18.19 19.09 28.87
N ALA A 152 18.84 20.07 29.52
CA ALA A 152 18.15 21.26 30.02
C ALA A 152 17.57 22.11 28.88
N GLY A 153 18.30 22.23 27.77
CA GLY A 153 17.82 22.87 26.53
C GLY A 153 16.65 22.15 25.88
N ILE A 154 16.71 20.81 25.75
CA ILE A 154 15.62 19.97 25.25
C ILE A 154 14.34 20.14 26.09
N TYR A 155 14.44 20.12 27.42
CA TYR A 155 13.30 20.39 28.29
C TYR A 155 12.80 21.86 28.21
N ALA A 156 13.67 22.82 27.91
CA ALA A 156 13.27 24.21 27.69
C ALA A 156 12.53 24.38 26.36
N MET A 157 13.02 23.76 25.29
CA MET A 157 12.41 23.79 23.95
C MET A 157 11.05 23.10 23.92
N SER A 158 10.91 21.94 24.59
CA SER A 158 9.61 21.27 24.75
C SER A 158 8.57 22.18 25.43
N ARG A 159 8.91 22.77 26.59
CA ARG A 159 8.01 23.69 27.30
C ARG A 159 7.72 24.97 26.53
N LEU A 160 8.61 25.38 25.62
CA LEU A 160 8.36 26.52 24.73
C LEU A 160 7.39 26.15 23.61
N ALA A 161 7.54 24.96 23.01
CA ALA A 161 6.61 24.41 22.05
C ALA A 161 5.18 24.35 22.61
N ASP A 162 5.03 23.96 23.89
CA ASP A 162 3.73 23.84 24.53
C ASP A 162 2.99 25.19 24.60
N VAL A 163 3.69 26.29 24.92
CA VAL A 163 3.09 27.61 25.13
C VAL A 163 3.10 28.54 23.91
N TRP A 164 3.93 28.29 22.90
CA TRP A 164 4.10 29.17 21.74
C TRP A 164 3.43 28.60 20.48
N GLU A 165 2.10 28.65 20.45
CA GLU A 165 1.29 28.01 19.40
C GLU A 165 1.69 28.40 17.97
N ASP A 166 1.92 29.70 17.74
CA ASP A 166 2.38 30.30 16.48
C ASP A 166 3.62 29.60 15.88
N GLN A 167 4.52 29.08 16.72
CA GLN A 167 5.82 28.50 16.32
C GLN A 167 6.07 27.13 16.97
N ARG A 168 5.02 26.41 17.37
CA ARG A 168 5.13 25.05 17.93
C ARG A 168 5.82 24.10 16.96
N GLN A 169 5.54 24.23 15.65
CA GLN A 169 6.26 23.51 14.59
C GLN A 169 7.77 23.81 14.63
N GLN A 170 8.19 25.08 14.70
CA GLN A 170 9.61 25.43 14.72
C GLN A 170 10.35 24.85 15.95
N CYS A 171 9.67 24.76 17.10
CA CYS A 171 10.23 24.12 18.29
C CYS A 171 10.35 22.60 18.13
N ILE A 172 9.35 21.95 17.51
CA ILE A 172 9.37 20.52 17.14
C ILE A 172 10.47 20.25 16.09
N ASP A 173 10.65 21.13 15.11
CA ASP A 173 11.65 21.01 14.05
C ASP A 173 13.07 20.97 14.61
N VAL A 174 13.38 21.76 15.66
CA VAL A 174 14.69 21.72 16.34
C VAL A 174 14.89 20.39 17.07
N LEU A 175 13.86 19.88 17.76
CA LEU A 175 13.92 18.58 18.43
C LEU A 175 14.12 17.43 17.42
N CYS A 176 13.46 17.49 16.27
CA CYS A 176 13.62 16.52 15.20
C CYS A 176 14.97 16.67 14.47
N ALA A 177 15.46 17.89 14.27
CA ALA A 177 16.79 18.16 13.72
C ALA A 177 17.91 17.64 14.63
N TYR A 178 17.73 17.69 15.95
CA TYR A 178 18.68 17.11 16.91
C TYR A 178 18.86 15.60 16.70
N LEU A 179 17.77 14.85 16.54
CA LEU A 179 17.82 13.41 16.26
C LEU A 179 18.51 13.07 14.93
N ARG A 180 18.48 13.99 13.96
CA ARG A 180 19.14 13.87 12.65
C ARG A 180 20.61 14.28 12.64
N LEU A 181 21.17 14.77 13.75
CA LEU A 181 22.61 14.93 13.88
C LEU A 181 23.30 13.56 13.86
N PRO A 182 24.54 13.43 13.32
CA PRO A 182 25.28 12.17 13.30
C PRO A 182 25.40 11.51 14.69
N TYR A 183 25.22 10.19 14.73
CA TYR A 183 25.23 9.40 15.97
C TYR A 183 25.86 8.04 15.70
N ASP A 184 26.81 7.63 16.55
CA ASP A 184 27.30 6.24 16.62
C ASP A 184 26.70 5.63 17.90
N PRO A 185 25.84 4.61 17.79
CA PRO A 185 25.17 3.97 18.94
C PRO A 185 26.09 3.04 19.73
N ASP A 186 27.30 2.73 19.24
CA ASP A 186 28.27 1.91 19.96
C ASP A 186 28.72 2.64 21.24
N PRO A 187 28.48 2.07 22.45
CA PRO A 187 28.88 2.70 23.71
C PRO A 187 30.39 2.90 23.88
N GLN A 188 31.23 2.32 23.01
CA GLN A 188 32.68 2.51 22.98
C GLN A 188 33.13 3.64 22.05
N LYS A 189 32.27 4.14 21.15
CA LYS A 189 32.57 5.19 20.16
C LYS A 189 31.70 6.45 20.30
N GLY A 190 30.45 6.31 20.74
CA GLY A 190 29.51 7.42 20.92
C GLY A 190 29.87 8.40 22.05
N GLU A 191 29.32 9.62 22.00
CA GLU A 191 29.56 10.63 23.04
C GLU A 191 28.88 10.24 24.37
N PRO A 192 29.59 10.26 25.52
CA PRO A 192 29.02 9.89 26.82
C PRO A 192 27.76 10.69 27.19
N GLY A 193 26.62 9.98 27.25
CA GLY A 193 25.33 10.54 27.63
C GLY A 193 24.46 11.02 26.45
N GLU A 194 24.97 11.06 25.22
CA GLU A 194 24.19 11.50 24.05
C GLU A 194 22.94 10.65 23.82
N ARG A 195 23.05 9.34 24.05
CA ARG A 195 21.93 8.39 24.03
C ARG A 195 20.77 8.81 24.95
N GLU A 196 21.07 9.33 26.15
CA GLU A 196 20.04 9.78 27.10
C GLU A 196 19.41 11.11 26.67
N VAL A 197 20.14 11.98 25.97
CA VAL A 197 19.57 13.17 25.33
C VAL A 197 18.56 12.74 24.25
N ARG A 198 18.95 11.84 23.35
CA ARG A 198 18.11 11.34 22.25
C ARG A 198 16.87 10.61 22.74
N LEU A 199 17.03 9.68 23.70
CA LEU A 199 15.88 9.00 24.33
C LEU A 199 14.98 9.97 25.10
N THR A 200 15.53 11.06 25.67
CA THR A 200 14.71 12.13 26.27
C THR A 200 13.91 12.91 25.22
N VAL A 201 14.49 13.21 24.05
CA VAL A 201 13.76 13.83 22.92
C VAL A 201 12.62 12.93 22.45
N ILE A 202 12.92 11.65 22.20
CA ILE A 202 11.91 10.64 21.80
C ILE A 202 10.79 10.55 22.84
N ARG A 203 11.13 10.42 24.13
CA ARG A 203 10.17 10.36 25.23
C ARG A 203 9.27 11.61 25.30
N LEU A 204 9.82 12.80 25.04
CA LEU A 204 9.05 14.04 25.03
C LEU A 204 8.13 14.13 23.81
N ILE A 205 8.59 13.76 22.61
CA ILE A 205 7.73 13.70 21.41
C ILE A 205 6.57 12.72 21.64
N THR A 206 6.85 11.48 22.08
CA THR A 206 5.81 10.49 22.40
C THR A 206 4.83 10.98 23.47
N ALA A 207 5.29 11.68 24.51
CA ALA A 207 4.42 12.17 25.57
C ALA A 207 3.35 13.17 25.06
N HIS A 208 3.70 14.03 24.10
CA HIS A 208 2.75 14.98 23.50
C HIS A 208 1.96 14.40 22.31
N LEU A 209 2.27 13.19 21.87
CA LEU A 209 1.46 12.43 20.91
C LEU A 209 0.50 11.45 21.59
N ARG A 210 0.64 11.16 22.89
CA ARG A 210 -0.23 10.20 23.58
C ARG A 210 -1.63 10.78 23.89
N PRO A 211 -2.71 9.98 23.77
CA PRO A 211 -4.07 10.41 24.11
C PRO A 211 -4.18 11.00 25.52
N GLY A 212 -4.91 12.10 25.66
CA GLY A 212 -5.17 12.74 26.96
C GLY A 212 -4.07 13.69 27.46
N THR A 213 -3.03 13.98 26.67
CA THR A 213 -2.15 15.12 26.93
C THR A 213 -2.93 16.45 26.97
N THR A 214 -2.47 17.40 27.79
CA THR A 214 -3.03 18.77 27.84
C THR A 214 -2.67 19.60 26.61
N THR A 215 -1.55 19.26 25.96
CA THR A 215 -1.05 19.93 24.76
C THR A 215 -0.59 18.84 23.80
N SER A 216 -1.37 18.66 22.72
CA SER A 216 -1.06 17.67 21.69
C SER A 216 -0.10 18.27 20.67
N TRP A 217 0.88 17.48 20.26
CA TRP A 217 1.75 17.75 19.10
C TRP A 217 1.30 16.94 17.87
N SER A 218 0.14 16.28 17.94
CA SER A 218 -0.54 15.73 16.77
C SER A 218 -1.03 16.89 15.86
N GLY A 219 -1.03 16.67 14.55
CA GLY A 219 -1.26 17.70 13.53
C GLY A 219 0.01 18.38 13.00
N TYR A 220 1.14 18.23 13.69
CA TYR A 220 2.44 18.82 13.30
C TYR A 220 3.29 17.83 12.50
N HIS A 221 4.19 18.34 11.66
CA HIS A 221 5.14 17.53 10.89
C HIS A 221 6.27 17.03 11.79
N LEU A 222 6.70 15.78 11.58
CA LEU A 222 7.77 15.12 12.33
C LEU A 222 8.79 14.52 11.34
N ASP A 223 9.95 15.17 11.21
CA ASP A 223 10.98 14.83 10.25
C ASP A 223 12.23 14.22 10.92
N PHE A 224 12.28 12.90 10.92
CA PHE A 224 13.40 12.10 11.42
C PHE A 224 14.35 11.65 10.29
N THR A 225 14.27 12.20 9.07
CA THR A 225 15.06 11.75 7.91
C THR A 225 16.55 11.57 8.21
N GLY A 226 17.08 10.36 8.03
CA GLY A 226 18.49 10.02 8.29
C GLY A 226 18.88 9.90 9.77
N ALA A 227 17.92 9.97 10.71
CA ALA A 227 18.19 9.75 12.13
C ALA A 227 18.51 8.28 12.43
N VAL A 228 19.39 8.07 13.42
CA VAL A 228 19.78 6.75 13.93
C VAL A 228 19.09 6.51 15.28
N PHE A 229 18.37 5.40 15.40
CA PHE A 229 17.60 4.98 16.57
C PHE A 229 18.16 3.67 17.13
N ASP A 230 18.62 3.69 18.38
CA ASP A 230 19.14 2.54 19.12
C ASP A 230 18.22 2.14 20.30
N GLY A 231 16.93 2.46 20.16
CA GLY A 231 15.87 2.25 21.15
C GLY A 231 14.84 3.37 21.12
N GLY A 232 13.60 3.08 21.54
CA GLY A 232 12.55 4.09 21.62
C GLY A 232 11.18 3.52 21.97
N ASP A 233 10.35 4.36 22.61
CA ASP A 233 8.95 4.08 22.88
C ASP A 233 8.09 5.15 22.20
N PHE A 234 7.34 4.73 21.18
CA PHE A 234 6.25 5.46 20.52
C PHE A 234 4.91 4.71 20.70
N GLY A 235 4.82 3.76 21.64
CA GLY A 235 3.63 2.93 21.85
C GLY A 235 2.42 3.78 22.24
N GLY A 236 1.30 3.59 21.55
CA GLY A 236 0.08 4.39 21.75
C GLY A 236 0.19 5.88 21.41
N ALA A 237 1.17 6.31 20.59
CA ALA A 237 1.24 7.67 20.07
C ALA A 237 0.26 7.90 18.90
N GLU A 238 -0.40 9.05 18.86
CA GLU A 238 -1.30 9.49 17.78
C GLU A 238 -0.60 10.48 16.84
N PHE A 239 0.03 9.92 15.81
CA PHE A 239 0.60 10.63 14.66
C PHE A 239 -0.50 11.05 13.66
N SER A 240 -1.37 11.98 14.06
CA SER A 240 -2.47 12.46 13.20
C SER A 240 -2.13 13.74 12.43
N GLY A 241 -2.76 13.95 11.27
CA GLY A 241 -2.84 15.20 10.49
C GLY A 241 -1.56 15.73 9.82
N GLY A 242 -0.40 15.57 10.45
CA GLY A 242 0.89 15.99 9.92
C GLY A 242 1.58 14.91 9.06
N THR A 243 2.67 15.29 8.38
CA THR A 243 3.57 14.33 7.71
C THR A 243 4.53 13.74 8.71
N VAL A 244 4.73 12.42 8.69
CA VAL A 244 5.74 11.75 9.54
C VAL A 244 6.75 11.01 8.68
N THR A 245 8.02 11.41 8.80
CA THR A 245 9.09 11.01 7.89
C THR A 245 10.21 10.31 8.66
N PHE A 246 10.37 9.03 8.40
CA PHE A 246 11.48 8.16 8.79
C PHE A 246 12.26 7.73 7.53
N ASN A 247 12.45 8.63 6.55
CA ASN A 247 13.20 8.29 5.34
C ASN A 247 14.68 8.11 5.66
N ASP A 248 15.32 7.10 5.06
CA ASP A 248 16.74 6.76 5.25
C ASP A 248 17.18 6.60 6.74
N THR A 249 16.25 6.42 7.68
CA THR A 249 16.58 6.21 9.10
C THR A 249 17.19 4.85 9.34
N GLU A 250 18.08 4.74 10.33
CA GLU A 250 18.64 3.45 10.75
C GLU A 250 18.17 3.10 12.17
N PHE A 251 17.31 2.10 12.27
CA PHE A 251 16.95 1.45 13.52
C PHE A 251 18.03 0.38 13.81
N SER A 252 19.11 0.81 14.46
CA SER A 252 20.43 0.15 14.46
C SER A 252 20.74 -0.71 15.69
N GLY A 253 19.87 -0.72 16.71
CA GLY A 253 20.08 -1.50 17.94
C GLY A 253 18.91 -1.41 18.90
N GLY A 254 18.81 -2.36 19.83
CA GLY A 254 17.73 -2.40 20.82
C GLY A 254 16.35 -2.64 20.21
N THR A 255 15.32 -2.37 21.01
CA THR A 255 13.92 -2.45 20.58
C THR A 255 13.33 -1.06 20.39
N VAL A 256 12.64 -0.86 19.27
CA VAL A 256 11.80 0.33 19.04
C VAL A 256 10.33 -0.07 18.96
N HIS A 257 9.53 0.49 19.87
CA HIS A 257 8.12 0.15 20.03
C HIS A 257 7.20 1.19 19.38
N PHE A 258 6.31 0.72 18.51
CA PHE A 258 5.16 1.44 17.93
C PHE A 258 3.85 0.70 18.25
N ASN A 259 3.83 -0.15 19.28
CA ASN A 259 2.69 -1.01 19.59
C ASN A 259 1.44 -0.17 19.92
N GLY A 260 0.34 -0.44 19.23
CA GLY A 260 -0.90 0.36 19.33
C GLY A 260 -0.77 1.83 18.91
N ALA A 261 0.34 2.26 18.30
CA ALA A 261 0.46 3.62 17.76
C ALA A 261 -0.54 3.82 16.61
N THR A 262 -1.08 5.02 16.48
CA THR A 262 -2.03 5.39 15.42
C THR A 262 -1.43 6.47 14.54
N PHE A 263 -1.32 6.18 13.25
CA PHE A 263 -0.94 7.10 12.19
C PHE A 263 -2.21 7.43 11.39
N SER A 264 -2.58 8.70 11.25
CA SER A 264 -3.89 9.06 10.66
C SER A 264 -3.90 10.37 9.86
N GLY A 265 -4.48 10.36 8.66
CA GLY A 265 -4.85 11.58 7.92
C GLY A 265 -3.70 12.38 7.30
N GLY A 266 -2.47 11.86 7.35
CA GLY A 266 -1.29 12.43 6.71
C GLY A 266 -0.39 11.33 6.12
N THR A 267 0.57 11.70 5.27
CA THR A 267 1.54 10.75 4.71
C THR A 267 2.53 10.29 5.77
N VAL A 268 2.75 8.98 5.85
CA VAL A 268 3.78 8.38 6.71
C VAL A 268 4.74 7.56 5.87
N THR A 269 6.03 7.87 5.97
CA THR A 269 7.06 7.31 5.08
C THR A 269 8.29 6.86 5.84
N PHE A 270 8.74 5.65 5.51
CA PHE A 270 9.94 4.93 5.93
C PHE A 270 10.76 4.57 4.66
N HIS A 271 10.79 5.45 3.67
CA HIS A 271 11.44 5.18 2.38
C HIS A 271 12.95 5.02 2.57
N GLY A 272 13.53 3.91 2.12
CA GLY A 272 14.96 3.61 2.33
C GLY A 272 15.36 3.33 3.80
N ALA A 273 14.41 3.29 4.74
CA ALA A 273 14.70 3.04 6.15
C ALA A 273 15.29 1.65 6.37
N LYS A 274 16.22 1.54 7.32
CA LYS A 274 16.98 0.33 7.65
C LYS A 274 16.64 -0.16 9.05
N PHE A 275 16.45 -1.46 9.18
CA PHE A 275 16.06 -2.14 10.41
C PHE A 275 17.06 -3.27 10.69
N SER A 276 18.16 -2.91 11.35
CA SER A 276 19.33 -3.73 11.66
C SER A 276 19.49 -4.02 13.16
N GLY A 277 18.73 -3.34 14.03
CA GLY A 277 18.64 -3.60 15.48
C GLY A 277 17.80 -4.83 15.85
N ASP A 278 17.69 -5.11 17.16
CA ASP A 278 17.14 -6.38 17.67
C ASP A 278 15.68 -6.62 17.27
N ALA A 279 14.81 -5.62 17.45
CA ALA A 279 13.41 -5.71 17.04
C ALA A 279 12.74 -4.35 16.82
N VAL A 280 11.79 -4.29 15.88
CA VAL A 280 10.84 -3.18 15.75
C VAL A 280 9.41 -3.71 15.74
N ASP A 281 8.60 -3.15 16.64
CA ASP A 281 7.30 -3.70 17.03
C ASP A 281 6.15 -2.74 16.75
N PHE A 282 5.42 -3.00 15.65
CA PHE A 282 4.17 -2.34 15.26
C PHE A 282 2.93 -3.16 15.69
N HIS A 283 3.02 -4.00 16.72
CA HIS A 283 1.90 -4.84 17.15
C HIS A 283 0.63 -4.03 17.46
N GLY A 284 -0.46 -4.30 16.73
CA GLY A 284 -1.73 -3.57 16.89
C GLY A 284 -1.70 -2.11 16.43
N ALA A 285 -0.61 -1.62 15.81
CA ALA A 285 -0.53 -0.27 15.27
C ALA A 285 -1.58 -0.06 14.16
N THR A 286 -2.11 1.16 14.04
CA THR A 286 -3.11 1.51 13.01
C THR A 286 -2.53 2.59 12.09
N PHE A 287 -2.51 2.35 10.79
CA PHE A 287 -2.10 3.30 9.75
C PHE A 287 -3.31 3.63 8.88
N SER A 288 -3.70 4.90 8.76
CA SER A 288 -5.01 5.27 8.23
C SER A 288 -5.06 6.62 7.53
N GLY A 289 -6.02 6.82 6.63
CA GLY A 289 -6.39 8.14 6.08
C GLY A 289 -5.34 8.87 5.23
N GLY A 290 -4.23 8.21 4.88
CA GLY A 290 -3.16 8.76 4.03
C GLY A 290 -2.31 7.64 3.41
N ASP A 291 -1.25 8.02 2.70
CA ASP A 291 -0.31 7.06 2.10
C ASP A 291 0.74 6.59 3.12
N VAL A 292 1.04 5.29 3.10
CA VAL A 292 1.97 4.59 4.00
C VAL A 292 3.08 3.95 3.16
N VAL A 293 4.30 4.47 3.26
CA VAL A 293 5.40 4.16 2.32
C VAL A 293 6.58 3.51 3.03
N PHE A 294 6.75 2.20 2.87
CA PHE A 294 7.95 1.42 3.23
C PHE A 294 8.79 1.06 1.98
N GLY A 295 8.61 1.79 0.87
CA GLY A 295 9.29 1.49 -0.39
C GLY A 295 10.82 1.50 -0.24
N GLY A 296 11.50 0.47 -0.73
CA GLY A 296 12.96 0.34 -0.64
C GLY A 296 13.55 0.15 0.76
N ALA A 297 12.73 0.01 1.81
CA ALA A 297 13.21 -0.24 3.17
C ALA A 297 13.94 -1.60 3.29
N GLU A 298 14.95 -1.69 4.15
CA GLU A 298 15.78 -2.88 4.36
C GLU A 298 15.67 -3.39 5.79
N PHE A 299 15.24 -4.63 5.99
CA PHE A 299 15.08 -5.29 7.28
C PHE A 299 16.06 -6.46 7.34
N SER A 300 17.25 -6.24 7.89
CA SER A 300 18.44 -7.05 7.59
C SER A 300 18.81 -8.09 8.62
N ASP A 301 18.51 -7.86 9.91
CA ASP A 301 19.04 -8.69 11.02
C ASP A 301 17.98 -8.98 12.10
N GLY A 302 17.15 -7.99 12.47
CA GLY A 302 16.20 -8.07 13.59
C GLY A 302 14.90 -8.86 13.36
N THR A 303 14.01 -8.77 14.37
CA THR A 303 12.61 -9.24 14.30
C THR A 303 11.66 -8.08 14.02
N VAL A 304 10.77 -8.24 13.03
CA VAL A 304 9.82 -7.18 12.61
C VAL A 304 8.38 -7.66 12.80
N VAL A 305 7.63 -6.98 13.66
CA VAL A 305 6.28 -7.38 14.06
C VAL A 305 5.25 -6.37 13.56
N PHE A 306 4.45 -6.77 12.58
CA PHE A 306 3.21 -6.11 12.15
C PHE A 306 1.96 -6.92 12.59
N GLY A 307 2.11 -7.87 13.52
CA GLY A 307 0.99 -8.72 13.94
C GLY A 307 -0.17 -7.91 14.51
N GLN A 308 -1.41 -8.20 14.11
CA GLN A 308 -2.61 -7.40 14.42
C GLN A 308 -2.57 -5.91 14.01
N ALA A 309 -1.56 -5.45 13.26
CA ALA A 309 -1.54 -4.09 12.73
C ALA A 309 -2.65 -3.88 11.70
N LYS A 310 -3.20 -2.68 11.63
CA LYS A 310 -4.28 -2.27 10.72
C LYS A 310 -3.78 -1.25 9.73
N PHE A 311 -4.10 -1.44 8.46
CA PHE A 311 -3.72 -0.54 7.37
C PHE A 311 -4.99 -0.18 6.59
N SER A 312 -5.50 1.03 6.77
CA SER A 312 -6.78 1.56 6.24
C SER A 312 -6.59 2.96 5.64
N GLY A 313 -5.72 3.05 4.64
CA GLY A 313 -5.27 4.28 3.98
C GLY A 313 -5.59 4.35 2.49
N SER A 314 -5.07 5.36 1.79
CA SER A 314 -5.19 5.47 0.33
C SER A 314 -4.28 4.48 -0.39
N THR A 315 -2.99 4.46 -0.03
CA THR A 315 -1.99 3.54 -0.59
C THR A 315 -1.09 3.03 0.53
N VAL A 316 -0.79 1.74 0.53
CA VAL A 316 0.15 1.11 1.47
C VAL A 316 1.18 0.36 0.64
N THR A 317 2.44 0.81 0.62
CA THR A 317 3.44 0.23 -0.27
C THR A 317 4.74 -0.17 0.41
N PHE A 318 5.19 -1.38 0.10
CA PHE A 318 6.49 -1.95 0.44
C PHE A 318 7.31 -2.18 -0.85
N SER A 319 7.07 -1.40 -1.91
CA SER A 319 7.67 -1.63 -3.24
C SER A 319 9.19 -1.67 -3.18
N GLY A 320 9.81 -2.77 -3.65
CA GLY A 320 11.26 -2.96 -3.62
C GLY A 320 11.89 -3.11 -2.22
N ALA A 321 11.09 -3.20 -1.14
CA ALA A 321 11.60 -3.44 0.21
C ALA A 321 12.26 -4.83 0.33
N LYS A 322 13.26 -4.97 1.20
CA LYS A 322 14.06 -6.19 1.38
C LYS A 322 13.96 -6.68 2.82
N PHE A 323 13.48 -7.90 3.01
CA PHE A 323 13.32 -8.54 4.31
C PHE A 323 14.24 -9.76 4.39
N SER A 324 15.51 -9.55 4.79
CA SER A 324 16.54 -10.59 4.85
C SER A 324 16.93 -11.03 6.27
N GLY A 325 16.44 -10.34 7.30
CA GLY A 325 16.68 -10.64 8.72
C GLY A 325 15.90 -11.82 9.29
N GLY A 326 15.89 -11.92 10.62
CA GLY A 326 15.45 -13.11 11.36
C GLY A 326 14.01 -13.56 11.06
N THR A 327 13.03 -12.87 11.65
CA THR A 327 11.59 -13.20 11.54
C THR A 327 10.79 -11.97 11.20
N VAL A 328 9.93 -12.08 10.19
CA VAL A 328 8.98 -11.02 9.80
C VAL A 328 7.57 -11.57 9.87
N THR A 329 6.70 -10.90 10.62
CA THR A 329 5.35 -11.39 10.89
C THR A 329 4.26 -10.32 10.69
N PHE A 330 3.33 -10.63 9.80
CA PHE A 330 2.06 -9.94 9.58
C PHE A 330 0.89 -10.76 10.16
N HIS A 331 1.14 -11.64 11.14
CA HIS A 331 0.12 -12.56 11.68
C HIS A 331 -1.11 -11.79 12.21
N ARG A 332 -2.28 -12.06 11.61
CA ARG A 332 -3.54 -11.34 11.83
C ARG A 332 -3.50 -9.83 11.60
N ALA A 333 -2.54 -9.32 10.82
CA ALA A 333 -2.64 -7.95 10.32
C ALA A 333 -3.89 -7.82 9.42
N ALA A 334 -4.48 -6.64 9.39
CA ALA A 334 -5.63 -6.33 8.55
C ALA A 334 -5.25 -5.19 7.59
N PHE A 335 -5.35 -5.44 6.29
CA PHE A 335 -5.28 -4.42 5.27
C PHE A 335 -6.70 -4.21 4.74
N SER A 336 -7.25 -3.03 4.96
CA SER A 336 -8.55 -2.63 4.43
C SER A 336 -8.41 -1.44 3.49
N ASP A 337 -9.36 -1.33 2.56
CA ASP A 337 -9.50 -0.17 1.67
C ASP A 337 -8.30 0.03 0.72
N GLY A 338 -8.23 1.19 0.06
CA GLY A 338 -7.04 1.68 -0.62
C GLY A 338 -6.45 0.78 -1.72
N THR A 339 -5.11 0.77 -1.80
CA THR A 339 -4.32 -0.13 -2.66
C THR A 339 -3.05 -0.57 -1.92
N VAL A 340 -2.80 -1.88 -1.86
CA VAL A 340 -1.67 -2.47 -1.14
C VAL A 340 -0.63 -3.00 -2.14
N VAL A 341 0.62 -2.55 -2.06
CA VAL A 341 1.63 -2.78 -3.12
C VAL A 341 2.95 -3.32 -2.55
N PHE A 342 3.22 -4.61 -2.75
CA PHE A 342 4.48 -5.30 -2.46
C PHE A 342 5.36 -5.50 -3.72
N GLY A 343 5.08 -4.78 -4.81
CA GLY A 343 5.73 -4.98 -6.11
C GLY A 343 7.26 -4.94 -6.03
N GLN A 344 7.93 -5.95 -6.62
CA GLN A 344 9.39 -6.15 -6.55
C GLN A 344 10.00 -6.27 -5.14
N ALA A 345 9.20 -6.37 -4.06
CA ALA A 345 9.71 -6.63 -2.72
C ALA A 345 10.37 -8.02 -2.65
N LYS A 346 11.36 -8.17 -1.75
CA LYS A 346 12.13 -9.39 -1.55
C LYS A 346 12.00 -9.85 -0.11
N PHE A 347 11.46 -11.04 0.09
CA PHE A 347 11.44 -11.75 1.35
C PHE A 347 12.47 -12.88 1.26
N SER A 348 13.44 -12.91 2.18
CA SER A 348 14.57 -13.85 2.16
C SER A 348 15.02 -14.30 3.56
N GLY A 349 14.36 -13.83 4.62
CA GLY A 349 14.62 -14.22 6.01
C GLY A 349 14.26 -15.67 6.34
N SER A 350 14.54 -16.09 7.58
CA SER A 350 14.35 -17.49 7.98
C SER A 350 12.88 -17.91 8.02
N THR A 351 12.01 -17.01 8.49
CA THR A 351 10.56 -17.23 8.65
C THR A 351 9.83 -15.96 8.28
N VAL A 352 8.90 -16.06 7.32
CA VAL A 352 8.03 -14.97 6.89
C VAL A 352 6.59 -15.47 6.94
N THR A 353 5.81 -14.94 7.89
CA THR A 353 4.42 -15.36 8.12
C THR A 353 3.42 -14.23 7.98
N PHE A 354 2.40 -14.53 7.20
CA PHE A 354 1.14 -13.80 7.00
C PHE A 354 -0.02 -14.61 7.62
N GLY A 355 0.26 -15.49 8.60
CA GLY A 355 -0.74 -16.40 9.17
C GLY A 355 -1.97 -15.66 9.70
N GLY A 356 -3.14 -15.95 9.15
CA GLY A 356 -4.39 -15.29 9.50
C GLY A 356 -4.50 -13.81 9.12
N VAL A 357 -3.63 -13.28 8.24
CA VAL A 357 -3.77 -11.92 7.68
C VAL A 357 -5.12 -11.77 6.97
N GLU A 358 -5.69 -10.59 6.97
CA GLU A 358 -6.91 -10.27 6.22
C GLU A 358 -6.65 -9.09 5.28
N PHE A 359 -6.55 -9.37 3.98
CA PHE A 359 -6.62 -8.35 2.94
C PHE A 359 -8.08 -8.17 2.51
N SER A 360 -8.57 -6.94 2.48
CA SER A 360 -9.98 -6.61 2.32
C SER A 360 -10.21 -5.33 1.51
N GLY A 361 -10.99 -5.43 0.43
CA GLY A 361 -11.32 -4.30 -0.45
C GLY A 361 -10.19 -3.92 -1.41
N GLY A 362 -10.39 -2.81 -2.13
CA GLY A 362 -9.35 -2.18 -2.95
C GLY A 362 -8.70 -3.10 -4.00
N THR A 363 -7.37 -2.99 -4.12
CA THR A 363 -6.52 -3.88 -4.93
C THR A 363 -5.23 -4.20 -4.18
N VAL A 364 -4.82 -5.48 -4.22
CA VAL A 364 -3.58 -5.98 -3.62
C VAL A 364 -2.64 -6.41 -4.74
N TYR A 365 -1.39 -5.93 -4.73
CA TYR A 365 -0.42 -6.13 -5.80
C TYR A 365 0.92 -6.63 -5.26
N LEU A 366 1.15 -7.93 -5.39
CA LEU A 366 2.40 -8.65 -5.13
C LEU A 366 3.13 -8.97 -6.46
N GLY A 367 2.94 -8.14 -7.48
CA GLY A 367 3.51 -8.31 -8.83
C GLY A 367 5.04 -8.37 -8.81
N GLY A 368 5.59 -9.50 -9.22
CA GLY A 368 7.04 -9.77 -9.22
C GLY A 368 7.70 -9.78 -7.83
N THR A 369 6.93 -9.86 -6.74
CA THR A 369 7.47 -10.08 -5.39
C THR A 369 8.23 -11.40 -5.33
N GLU A 370 9.37 -11.44 -4.64
CA GLU A 370 10.22 -12.62 -4.51
C GLU A 370 10.23 -13.10 -3.07
N PHE A 371 9.54 -14.21 -2.80
CA PHE A 371 9.58 -14.95 -1.55
C PHE A 371 10.64 -16.06 -1.66
N SER A 372 11.57 -16.06 -0.71
CA SER A 372 12.70 -16.96 -0.56
C SER A 372 13.00 -17.15 0.93
N GLY A 373 13.80 -18.16 1.29
CA GLY A 373 14.18 -18.43 2.67
C GLY A 373 13.67 -19.78 3.19
N GLY A 374 13.41 -19.87 4.50
CA GLY A 374 13.03 -21.13 5.16
C GLY A 374 11.55 -21.49 4.96
N THR A 375 10.67 -20.76 5.65
CA THR A 375 9.21 -20.96 5.60
C THR A 375 8.49 -19.69 5.19
N VAL A 376 7.63 -19.80 4.18
CA VAL A 376 6.71 -18.75 3.72
C VAL A 376 5.27 -19.20 4.00
N ASP A 377 4.59 -18.50 4.90
CA ASP A 377 3.36 -18.96 5.52
C ASP A 377 2.17 -17.99 5.33
N PHE A 378 1.08 -18.46 4.74
CA PHE A 378 -0.21 -17.80 4.58
C PHE A 378 -1.36 -18.60 5.22
N VAL A 379 -1.08 -19.50 6.18
CA VAL A 379 -2.11 -20.36 6.82
C VAL A 379 -3.24 -19.51 7.40
N MET A 380 -4.49 -19.91 7.10
CA MET A 380 -5.71 -19.17 7.52
C MET A 380 -5.81 -17.71 7.01
N ALA A 381 -4.93 -17.26 6.11
CA ALA A 381 -5.02 -15.92 5.52
C ALA A 381 -6.32 -15.75 4.72
N LYS A 382 -6.79 -14.51 4.61
CA LYS A 382 -7.92 -14.13 3.75
C LYS A 382 -7.49 -13.08 2.75
N PHE A 383 -7.95 -13.25 1.53
CA PHE A 383 -7.82 -12.31 0.43
C PHE A 383 -9.22 -12.05 -0.10
N SER A 384 -9.71 -10.83 0.10
CA SER A 384 -11.03 -10.37 -0.34
C SER A 384 -10.89 -8.96 -0.93
N GLY A 385 -11.62 -8.62 -1.98
CA GLY A 385 -11.52 -7.30 -2.61
C GLY A 385 -11.82 -7.30 -4.11
N GLY A 386 -11.35 -6.25 -4.82
CA GLY A 386 -11.56 -6.12 -6.26
C GLY A 386 -10.59 -6.98 -7.07
N THR A 387 -9.28 -6.86 -6.79
CA THR A 387 -8.22 -7.60 -7.48
C THR A 387 -7.09 -7.97 -6.52
N VAL A 388 -6.56 -9.18 -6.65
CA VAL A 388 -5.36 -9.66 -5.95
C VAL A 388 -4.38 -10.18 -7.00
N ASP A 389 -3.32 -9.42 -7.26
CA ASP A 389 -2.36 -9.66 -8.35
C ASP A 389 -1.01 -10.14 -7.82
N LEU A 390 -0.61 -11.36 -8.19
CA LEU A 390 0.68 -12.01 -7.92
C LEU A 390 1.39 -12.39 -9.23
N HIS A 391 1.13 -11.69 -10.34
CA HIS A 391 1.75 -12.02 -11.63
C HIS A 391 3.29 -12.00 -11.52
N GLY A 392 3.95 -12.98 -12.12
CA GLY A 392 5.41 -13.11 -12.10
C GLY A 392 6.04 -13.25 -10.70
N ALA A 393 5.25 -13.32 -9.62
CA ALA A 393 5.75 -13.50 -8.26
C ALA A 393 6.51 -14.82 -8.15
N LYS A 394 7.57 -14.84 -7.34
CA LYS A 394 8.39 -16.04 -7.11
C LYS A 394 8.20 -16.50 -5.68
N PHE A 395 8.05 -17.80 -5.51
CA PHE A 395 8.00 -18.49 -4.25
C PHE A 395 9.06 -19.59 -4.32
N SER A 396 10.02 -19.52 -3.41
CA SER A 396 11.17 -20.41 -3.29
C SER A 396 11.46 -20.64 -1.81
N GLY A 397 12.08 -21.76 -1.45
CA GLY A 397 12.37 -22.11 -0.05
C GLY A 397 11.97 -23.53 0.31
N SER A 398 12.04 -23.87 1.60
CA SER A 398 11.74 -25.23 2.07
C SER A 398 10.25 -25.55 2.11
N THR A 399 9.43 -24.56 2.50
CA THR A 399 7.97 -24.71 2.62
C THR A 399 7.26 -23.42 2.22
N VAL A 400 6.27 -23.54 1.33
CA VAL A 400 5.33 -22.47 0.95
C VAL A 400 3.91 -22.97 1.20
N THR A 401 3.17 -22.32 2.10
CA THR A 401 1.85 -22.81 2.54
C THR A 401 0.75 -21.75 2.48
N PHE A 402 -0.32 -22.09 1.77
CA PHE A 402 -1.63 -21.43 1.72
C PHE A 402 -2.71 -22.33 2.35
N HIS A 403 -2.32 -23.15 3.33
CA HIS A 403 -3.24 -24.12 3.93
C HIS A 403 -4.38 -23.42 4.70
N ARG A 404 -5.62 -23.69 4.27
CA ARG A 404 -6.85 -23.01 4.71
C ARG A 404 -6.86 -21.50 4.47
N THR A 405 -6.12 -21.00 3.48
CA THR A 405 -6.29 -19.63 2.96
C THR A 405 -7.65 -19.50 2.26
N THR A 406 -8.33 -18.36 2.38
CA THR A 406 -9.53 -18.02 1.60
C THR A 406 -9.22 -16.92 0.60
N PHE A 407 -9.65 -17.11 -0.64
CA PHE A 407 -9.63 -16.16 -1.75
C PHE A 407 -11.08 -15.91 -2.21
N SER A 408 -11.72 -14.87 -1.69
CA SER A 408 -13.12 -14.51 -2.00
C SER A 408 -13.21 -13.25 -2.85
N ASP A 409 -14.33 -13.11 -3.55
CA ASP A 409 -14.69 -11.96 -4.38
C ASP A 409 -13.69 -11.66 -5.52
N GLY A 410 -14.00 -10.63 -6.33
CA GLY A 410 -13.05 -10.04 -7.27
C GLY A 410 -12.38 -10.97 -8.28
N THR A 411 -11.12 -10.66 -8.59
CA THR A 411 -10.23 -11.45 -9.46
C THR A 411 -8.89 -11.73 -8.77
N VAL A 412 -8.39 -12.97 -8.84
CA VAL A 412 -7.09 -13.39 -8.28
C VAL A 412 -6.17 -13.87 -9.40
N VAL A 413 -4.94 -13.34 -9.47
CA VAL A 413 -4.02 -13.51 -10.59
C VAL A 413 -2.68 -14.08 -10.14
N PHE A 414 -2.31 -15.26 -10.62
CA PHE A 414 -1.00 -15.90 -10.44
C PHE A 414 -0.25 -16.02 -11.79
N ASN A 415 -0.62 -15.22 -12.81
CA ASN A 415 -0.11 -15.36 -14.18
C ASN A 415 1.42 -15.29 -14.24
N GLY A 416 2.08 -16.32 -14.78
CA GLY A 416 3.54 -16.42 -14.84
C GLY A 416 4.26 -16.53 -13.50
N ALA A 417 3.54 -16.69 -12.38
CA ALA A 417 4.13 -16.90 -11.06
C ALA A 417 4.92 -18.22 -11.01
N LYS A 418 5.95 -18.28 -10.16
CA LYS A 418 6.89 -19.41 -10.09
C LYS A 418 6.96 -19.93 -8.67
N PHE A 419 6.68 -21.22 -8.50
CA PHE A 419 6.76 -21.95 -7.26
C PHE A 419 7.86 -23.01 -7.41
N SER A 420 9.08 -22.65 -7.02
CA SER A 420 10.24 -23.54 -7.03
C SER A 420 10.52 -24.11 -5.64
N ASP A 421 11.34 -25.17 -5.62
CA ASP A 421 11.90 -25.76 -4.41
C ASP A 421 10.85 -26.37 -3.44
N GLY A 422 11.33 -27.01 -2.37
CA GLY A 422 10.53 -27.35 -1.19
C GLY A 422 9.22 -28.12 -1.41
N THR A 423 8.28 -27.86 -0.50
CA THR A 423 6.87 -28.30 -0.56
C THR A 423 5.96 -27.10 -0.74
N VAL A 424 5.03 -27.18 -1.70
CA VAL A 424 4.02 -26.15 -1.95
C VAL A 424 2.65 -26.72 -1.63
N THR A 425 1.91 -26.10 -0.70
CA THR A 425 0.59 -26.60 -0.28
C THR A 425 -0.48 -25.53 -0.24
N PHE A 426 -1.60 -25.83 -0.86
CA PHE A 426 -2.89 -25.12 -0.82
C PHE A 426 -3.93 -26.00 -0.11
N GLY A 427 -3.52 -26.86 0.83
CA GLY A 427 -4.41 -27.81 1.49
C GLY A 427 -5.57 -27.13 2.21
N GLY A 428 -6.82 -27.48 1.86
CA GLY A 428 -8.01 -26.85 2.43
C GLY A 428 -8.23 -25.38 2.04
N VAL A 429 -7.54 -24.86 1.01
CA VAL A 429 -7.78 -23.52 0.45
C VAL A 429 -9.22 -23.38 -0.03
N GLU A 430 -9.79 -22.18 0.03
CA GLU A 430 -11.09 -21.87 -0.58
C GLU A 430 -10.95 -20.76 -1.63
N PHE A 431 -11.32 -21.06 -2.87
CA PHE A 431 -11.41 -20.12 -3.98
C PHE A 431 -12.89 -19.86 -4.30
N SER A 432 -13.44 -18.79 -3.73
CA SER A 432 -14.84 -18.37 -3.82
C SER A 432 -15.03 -17.03 -4.55
N GLY A 433 -13.99 -16.52 -5.20
CA GLY A 433 -14.01 -15.29 -6.01
C GLY A 433 -14.62 -15.42 -7.41
N GLY A 434 -14.72 -14.29 -8.13
CA GLY A 434 -15.30 -14.26 -9.47
C GLY A 434 -14.45 -15.00 -10.49
N THR A 435 -13.15 -14.71 -10.49
CA THR A 435 -12.17 -15.30 -11.42
C THR A 435 -10.84 -15.56 -10.73
N VAL A 436 -10.25 -16.73 -10.92
CA VAL A 436 -8.90 -17.10 -10.47
C VAL A 436 -8.10 -17.58 -11.69
N VAL A 437 -6.93 -17.01 -11.94
CA VAL A 437 -6.09 -17.34 -13.12
C VAL A 437 -4.66 -17.68 -12.70
N PHE A 438 -4.08 -18.72 -13.29
CA PHE A 438 -2.71 -19.21 -13.06
C PHE A 438 -1.90 -19.22 -14.37
N ASN A 439 -2.23 -18.35 -15.32
CA ASN A 439 -1.90 -18.60 -16.73
C ASN A 439 -0.39 -18.48 -16.98
N GLY A 440 0.21 -19.55 -17.49
CA GLY A 440 1.67 -19.68 -17.64
C GLY A 440 2.47 -19.77 -16.32
N ALA A 441 1.81 -19.97 -15.17
CA ALA A 441 2.49 -20.20 -13.89
C ALA A 441 3.29 -21.51 -13.94
N LYS A 442 4.32 -21.63 -13.09
CA LYS A 442 5.24 -22.78 -13.07
C LYS A 442 5.39 -23.33 -11.67
N PHE A 443 5.13 -24.62 -11.51
CA PHE A 443 5.34 -25.36 -10.27
C PHE A 443 6.44 -26.40 -10.49
N SER A 444 7.63 -26.14 -9.94
CA SER A 444 8.83 -26.97 -10.06
C SER A 444 9.37 -27.48 -8.71
N GLY A 445 8.69 -27.16 -7.60
CA GLY A 445 8.93 -27.74 -6.28
C GLY A 445 8.62 -29.24 -6.20
N GLY A 446 9.00 -29.89 -5.09
CA GLY A 446 8.93 -31.37 -4.97
C GLY A 446 7.51 -31.92 -5.09
N THR A 447 6.57 -31.30 -4.37
CA THR A 447 5.15 -31.69 -4.34
C THR A 447 4.25 -30.46 -4.29
N VAL A 448 3.11 -30.52 -4.99
CA VAL A 448 2.07 -29.49 -5.02
C VAL A 448 0.74 -30.09 -4.53
N HIS A 449 0.31 -29.74 -3.33
CA HIS A 449 -0.97 -30.21 -2.78
C HIS A 449 -2.08 -29.17 -2.92
N PHE A 450 -3.23 -29.60 -3.41
CA PHE A 450 -4.55 -28.95 -3.36
C PHE A 450 -5.57 -29.85 -2.61
N VAL A 451 -5.07 -30.66 -1.66
CA VAL A 451 -5.90 -31.62 -0.90
C VAL A 451 -6.99 -30.89 -0.12
N MET A 452 -8.25 -31.32 -0.24
CA MET A 452 -9.42 -30.63 0.33
C MET A 452 -9.64 -29.18 -0.15
N ALA A 453 -9.01 -28.75 -1.24
CA ALA A 453 -9.24 -27.42 -1.83
C ALA A 453 -10.68 -27.28 -2.34
N LYS A 454 -11.30 -26.10 -2.13
CA LYS A 454 -12.64 -25.77 -2.60
C LYS A 454 -12.57 -24.76 -3.74
N PHE A 455 -13.15 -25.10 -4.87
CA PHE A 455 -13.25 -24.27 -6.07
C PHE A 455 -14.73 -23.98 -6.36
N SER A 456 -15.26 -22.95 -5.70
CA SER A 456 -16.65 -22.50 -5.79
C SER A 456 -16.84 -21.24 -6.64
N GLY A 457 -15.73 -20.60 -7.04
CA GLY A 457 -15.71 -19.37 -7.84
C GLY A 457 -16.23 -19.48 -9.28
N GLY A 458 -16.43 -18.33 -9.93
CA GLY A 458 -17.04 -18.24 -11.26
C GLY A 458 -16.19 -18.84 -12.38
N THR A 459 -14.87 -18.62 -12.37
CA THR A 459 -13.92 -19.25 -13.30
C THR A 459 -12.57 -19.49 -12.64
N VAL A 460 -11.97 -20.65 -12.89
CA VAL A 460 -10.64 -21.06 -12.44
C VAL A 460 -9.84 -21.51 -13.65
N ASP A 461 -8.80 -20.77 -14.01
CA ASP A 461 -8.02 -20.96 -15.22
C ASP A 461 -6.57 -21.34 -14.89
N PHE A 462 -6.11 -22.48 -15.41
CA PHE A 462 -4.73 -22.94 -15.34
C PHE A 462 -4.05 -22.91 -16.73
N HIS A 463 -4.49 -22.06 -17.66
CA HIS A 463 -4.06 -22.13 -19.05
C HIS A 463 -2.53 -22.00 -19.22
N GLY A 464 -1.91 -23.02 -19.80
CA GLY A 464 -0.46 -23.09 -20.01
C GLY A 464 0.38 -23.26 -18.74
N THR A 465 -0.23 -23.60 -17.60
CA THR A 465 0.49 -23.86 -16.33
C THR A 465 1.44 -25.05 -16.48
N GLU A 466 2.67 -24.93 -15.99
CA GLU A 466 3.68 -25.99 -16.08
C GLU A 466 3.96 -26.63 -14.71
N PHE A 467 3.38 -27.81 -14.50
CA PHE A 467 3.70 -28.71 -13.40
C PHE A 467 4.88 -29.61 -13.81
N SER A 468 6.02 -29.38 -13.15
CA SER A 468 7.29 -30.09 -13.36
C SER A 468 7.87 -30.69 -12.08
N GLY A 469 7.21 -30.43 -10.94
CA GLY A 469 7.36 -31.17 -9.68
C GLY A 469 6.90 -32.63 -9.76
N GLY A 470 7.10 -33.39 -8.69
CA GLY A 470 6.91 -34.85 -8.68
C GLY A 470 5.47 -35.35 -8.53
N THR A 471 4.64 -34.63 -7.77
CA THR A 471 3.23 -35.00 -7.53
C THR A 471 2.36 -33.75 -7.47
N VAL A 472 1.19 -33.80 -8.12
CA VAL A 472 0.14 -32.76 -8.05
C VAL A 472 -1.13 -33.42 -7.51
N ASP A 473 -1.64 -32.94 -6.37
CA ASP A 473 -2.60 -33.70 -5.57
C ASP A 473 -3.84 -32.88 -5.16
N PHE A 474 -4.91 -33.00 -5.93
CA PHE A 474 -6.25 -32.47 -5.68
C PHE A 474 -7.16 -33.49 -4.96
N SER A 475 -6.62 -34.45 -4.20
CA SER A 475 -7.45 -35.45 -3.52
C SER A 475 -8.42 -34.80 -2.51
N VAL A 476 -9.67 -35.26 -2.50
CA VAL A 476 -10.78 -34.67 -1.71
C VAL A 476 -11.09 -33.20 -2.03
N ALA A 477 -10.62 -32.65 -3.15
CA ALA A 477 -10.99 -31.30 -3.58
C ALA A 477 -12.46 -31.23 -4.04
N GLU A 478 -13.12 -30.10 -3.82
CA GLU A 478 -14.50 -29.84 -4.24
C GLU A 478 -14.54 -28.83 -5.39
N PHE A 479 -15.02 -29.25 -6.56
CA PHE A 479 -15.24 -28.42 -7.73
C PHE A 479 -16.76 -28.20 -7.90
N SER A 480 -17.21 -27.00 -7.52
CA SER A 480 -18.63 -26.61 -7.47
C SER A 480 -18.94 -25.30 -8.20
N GLY A 481 -17.91 -24.55 -8.60
CA GLY A 481 -17.98 -23.29 -9.31
C GLY A 481 -18.40 -23.36 -10.79
N GLY A 482 -18.14 -22.30 -11.56
CA GLY A 482 -18.65 -22.14 -12.92
C GLY A 482 -17.85 -22.85 -14.02
N ILE A 483 -16.58 -22.46 -14.21
CA ILE A 483 -15.68 -23.09 -15.20
C ILE A 483 -14.34 -23.38 -14.54
N VAL A 484 -13.78 -24.56 -14.79
CA VAL A 484 -12.41 -24.92 -14.43
C VAL A 484 -11.70 -25.39 -15.70
N THR A 485 -10.53 -24.83 -16.03
CA THR A 485 -9.78 -25.22 -17.23
C THR A 485 -8.31 -25.46 -16.95
N PHE A 486 -7.78 -26.51 -17.58
CA PHE A 486 -6.37 -26.84 -17.62
C PHE A 486 -5.81 -26.64 -19.04
N GLY A 487 -6.36 -25.68 -19.80
CA GLY A 487 -6.09 -25.47 -21.22
C GLY A 487 -4.59 -25.37 -21.56
N GLY A 488 -4.02 -26.33 -22.27
CA GLY A 488 -2.58 -26.32 -22.60
C GLY A 488 -1.63 -26.50 -21.41
N ALA A 489 -2.13 -26.84 -20.20
CA ALA A 489 -1.31 -27.08 -19.02
C ALA A 489 -0.45 -28.34 -19.21
N LYS A 490 0.77 -28.34 -18.65
CA LYS A 490 1.76 -29.41 -18.81
C LYS A 490 2.03 -30.08 -17.47
N PHE A 491 1.92 -31.39 -17.42
CA PHE A 491 2.24 -32.25 -16.27
C PHE A 491 3.36 -33.19 -16.72
N SER A 492 4.59 -32.88 -16.34
CA SER A 492 5.79 -33.44 -16.99
C SER A 492 6.56 -34.48 -16.16
N ARG A 493 6.19 -34.67 -14.89
CA ARG A 493 6.76 -35.71 -14.02
C ARG A 493 5.68 -36.25 -13.07
N GLY A 494 5.62 -37.57 -12.92
CA GLY A 494 4.87 -38.26 -11.86
C GLY A 494 3.35 -38.27 -11.98
N THR A 495 2.66 -38.03 -10.85
CA THR A 495 1.24 -38.36 -10.66
C THR A 495 0.38 -37.12 -10.45
N VAL A 496 -0.78 -37.09 -11.14
CA VAL A 496 -1.86 -36.13 -10.90
C VAL A 496 -3.03 -36.85 -10.22
N ALA A 497 -3.35 -36.47 -8.99
CA ALA A 497 -4.38 -37.12 -8.19
C ALA A 497 -5.61 -36.22 -8.00
N PHE A 498 -6.79 -36.82 -8.13
CA PHE A 498 -8.11 -36.27 -7.82
C PHE A 498 -8.91 -37.28 -6.96
N ASN A 499 -8.21 -38.08 -6.13
CA ASN A 499 -8.85 -39.21 -5.44
C ASN A 499 -9.87 -38.71 -4.41
N GLY A 500 -11.11 -39.21 -4.45
CA GLY A 500 -12.20 -38.71 -3.61
C GLY A 500 -12.61 -37.26 -3.88
N ALA A 501 -12.15 -36.63 -4.97
CA ALA A 501 -12.59 -35.28 -5.34
C ALA A 501 -14.07 -35.28 -5.77
N LYS A 502 -14.78 -34.18 -5.49
CA LYS A 502 -16.20 -34.02 -5.83
C LYS A 502 -16.36 -33.01 -6.97
N PHE A 503 -17.02 -33.41 -8.04
CA PHE A 503 -17.42 -32.57 -9.17
C PHE A 503 -18.94 -32.41 -9.14
N SER A 504 -19.42 -31.27 -8.63
CA SER A 504 -20.85 -31.03 -8.38
C SER A 504 -21.45 -29.87 -9.16
N GLY A 505 -20.63 -29.04 -9.80
CA GLY A 505 -21.06 -27.89 -10.58
C GLY A 505 -20.08 -27.55 -11.71
N GLY A 506 -20.57 -26.76 -12.68
CA GLY A 506 -19.73 -26.13 -13.70
C GLY A 506 -19.26 -27.02 -14.84
N THR A 507 -18.17 -26.63 -15.49
CA THR A 507 -17.49 -27.37 -16.56
C THR A 507 -15.99 -27.44 -16.30
N VAL A 508 -15.46 -28.66 -16.19
CA VAL A 508 -14.02 -28.95 -16.10
C VAL A 508 -13.51 -29.45 -17.46
N HIS A 509 -12.46 -28.85 -18.01
CA HIS A 509 -11.89 -29.30 -19.29
C HIS A 509 -10.36 -29.23 -19.38
N PHE A 510 -9.78 -30.13 -20.18
CA PHE A 510 -8.35 -30.36 -20.32
C PHE A 510 -7.80 -30.11 -21.74
N SER A 511 -8.49 -29.30 -22.56
CA SER A 511 -8.12 -29.01 -23.96
C SER A 511 -6.63 -28.68 -24.12
N MET A 512 -5.91 -29.31 -25.05
CA MET A 512 -4.46 -29.14 -25.27
C MET A 512 -3.52 -29.47 -24.08
N ALA A 513 -4.04 -29.91 -22.92
CA ALA A 513 -3.20 -30.27 -21.76
C ALA A 513 -2.31 -31.47 -22.07
N LYS A 514 -1.12 -31.55 -21.49
CA LYS A 514 -0.15 -32.63 -21.76
C LYS A 514 0.28 -33.33 -20.48
N PHE A 515 0.17 -34.66 -20.45
CA PHE A 515 0.57 -35.53 -19.34
C PHE A 515 1.66 -36.47 -19.84
N SER A 516 2.87 -36.34 -19.29
CA SER A 516 4.05 -37.09 -19.71
C SER A 516 4.91 -37.57 -18.52
N SER A 517 5.70 -38.62 -18.76
CA SER A 517 6.43 -39.37 -17.72
C SER A 517 7.92 -39.03 -17.61
N GLY A 518 8.42 -38.02 -18.32
CA GLY A 518 9.86 -37.73 -18.41
C GLY A 518 10.20 -36.32 -18.88
N SER A 519 11.47 -35.94 -18.70
CA SER A 519 12.01 -34.59 -18.97
C SER A 519 11.99 -34.15 -20.43
N ASP A 520 11.76 -35.07 -21.35
CA ASP A 520 12.02 -34.85 -22.76
C ASP A 520 10.80 -34.25 -23.45
N ILE A 521 10.69 -32.91 -23.36
CA ILE A 521 10.14 -32.11 -24.48
C ILE A 521 11.17 -32.12 -25.62
N VAL A 522 11.57 -33.31 -26.05
CA VAL A 522 12.08 -33.52 -27.40
C VAL A 522 10.84 -33.46 -28.27
N SER A 523 10.58 -32.28 -28.83
CA SER A 523 9.64 -32.14 -29.93
C SER A 523 10.07 -33.11 -31.04
N ARG A 524 9.42 -34.27 -31.11
CA ARG A 524 9.51 -35.14 -32.29
C ARG A 524 9.15 -34.25 -33.48
N GLY A 525 10.05 -34.14 -34.45
CA GLY A 525 9.90 -33.26 -35.63
C GLY A 525 8.81 -33.68 -36.62
N GLY A 526 7.74 -34.34 -36.14
CA GLY A 526 6.45 -34.35 -36.81
C GLY A 526 5.75 -33.04 -36.50
N ASP A 527 5.85 -32.12 -37.46
CA ASP A 527 4.87 -31.10 -37.84
C ASP A 527 3.77 -30.75 -36.80
N GLU A 528 3.72 -29.48 -36.34
CA GLU A 528 2.70 -28.98 -35.40
C GLU A 528 1.27 -28.88 -36.01
N THR A 529 1.02 -29.64 -37.08
CA THR A 529 -0.22 -29.68 -37.86
C THR A 529 -1.21 -30.76 -37.40
N SER A 530 -0.88 -31.52 -36.34
CA SER A 530 -1.82 -32.40 -35.61
C SER A 530 -2.86 -31.55 -34.85
N SER A 531 -3.70 -30.84 -35.60
CA SER A 531 -4.57 -29.73 -35.21
C SER A 531 -5.83 -30.13 -34.43
N ARG A 532 -5.76 -31.22 -33.67
CA ARG A 532 -6.78 -31.64 -32.71
C ARG A 532 -6.47 -31.02 -31.35
N GLY A 533 -7.28 -30.05 -30.92
CA GLY A 533 -7.07 -29.28 -29.67
C GLY A 533 -7.33 -30.04 -28.35
N GLY A 534 -7.17 -31.37 -28.32
CA GLY A 534 -7.44 -32.21 -27.17
C GLY A 534 -6.22 -32.42 -26.27
N ALA A 535 -6.43 -33.12 -25.14
CA ALA A 535 -5.35 -33.47 -24.22
C ALA A 535 -4.44 -34.60 -24.77
N ASP A 536 -3.16 -34.58 -24.42
CA ASP A 536 -2.16 -35.62 -24.73
C ASP A 536 -1.84 -36.40 -23.45
N PHE A 537 -2.17 -37.70 -23.42
CA PHE A 537 -1.85 -38.65 -22.35
C PHE A 537 -0.78 -39.66 -22.82
N SER A 538 0.38 -39.14 -23.21
CA SER A 538 1.57 -39.93 -23.58
C SER A 538 2.33 -40.54 -22.40
N GLY A 539 2.09 -40.08 -21.16
CA GLY A 539 2.65 -40.69 -19.96
C GLY A 539 2.03 -40.20 -18.65
N GLY A 540 2.62 -40.63 -17.53
CA GLY A 540 2.16 -40.29 -16.18
C GLY A 540 0.95 -41.11 -15.71
N ILE A 541 0.43 -40.75 -14.54
CA ILE A 541 -0.79 -41.34 -13.95
C ILE A 541 -1.75 -40.20 -13.59
N VAL A 542 -3.01 -40.31 -14.02
CA VAL A 542 -4.10 -39.39 -13.64
C VAL A 542 -5.20 -40.18 -12.94
N ALA A 543 -5.37 -39.94 -11.64
CA ALA A 543 -6.15 -40.81 -10.76
C ALA A 543 -7.40 -40.12 -10.20
N PHE A 544 -8.59 -40.54 -10.66
CA PHE A 544 -9.91 -40.13 -10.19
C PHE A 544 -10.58 -41.20 -9.30
N ASN A 545 -9.79 -42.00 -8.57
CA ASN A 545 -10.34 -43.11 -7.78
C ASN A 545 -11.21 -42.57 -6.65
N THR A 546 -12.33 -43.24 -6.36
CA THR A 546 -13.37 -42.80 -5.41
C THR A 546 -13.94 -41.39 -5.62
N ALA A 547 -13.64 -40.72 -6.74
CA ALA A 547 -14.17 -39.39 -7.06
C ALA A 547 -15.69 -39.45 -7.29
N GLU A 548 -16.39 -38.37 -6.95
CA GLU A 548 -17.84 -38.26 -7.10
C GLU A 548 -18.19 -37.20 -8.15
N PHE A 549 -18.68 -37.65 -9.30
CA PHE A 549 -19.28 -36.83 -10.34
C PHE A 549 -20.78 -36.78 -10.06
N SER A 550 -21.24 -35.69 -9.44
CA SER A 550 -22.64 -35.47 -9.05
C SER A 550 -23.33 -34.35 -9.83
N GLY A 551 -22.60 -33.63 -10.69
CA GLY A 551 -23.10 -32.51 -11.47
C GLY A 551 -22.03 -31.90 -12.37
N GLY A 552 -22.45 -31.01 -13.28
CA GLY A 552 -21.55 -30.36 -14.24
C GLY A 552 -21.10 -31.26 -15.40
N ILE A 553 -20.07 -30.83 -16.12
CA ILE A 553 -19.45 -31.55 -17.24
C ILE A 553 -17.95 -31.70 -17.01
N VAL A 554 -17.38 -32.88 -17.27
CA VAL A 554 -15.92 -33.13 -17.30
C VAL A 554 -15.54 -33.65 -18.69
N ALA A 555 -14.76 -32.87 -19.45
CA ALA A 555 -14.51 -33.12 -20.87
C ALA A 555 -13.06 -33.52 -21.18
N PHE A 556 -12.91 -34.71 -21.76
CA PHE A 556 -11.70 -35.26 -22.39
C PHE A 556 -11.81 -35.28 -23.92
N ASN A 557 -12.63 -34.38 -24.49
CA ASN A 557 -12.92 -34.34 -25.92
C ASN A 557 -11.64 -34.12 -26.76
N THR A 558 -11.56 -34.80 -27.91
CA THR A 558 -10.41 -34.84 -28.83
C THR A 558 -9.07 -35.31 -28.24
N ALA A 559 -9.06 -35.83 -27.01
CA ALA A 559 -7.82 -36.25 -26.35
C ALA A 559 -7.20 -37.51 -26.97
N GLU A 560 -5.87 -37.58 -26.99
CA GLU A 560 -5.10 -38.75 -27.40
C GLU A 560 -4.56 -39.50 -26.16
N PHE A 561 -4.85 -40.78 -26.08
CA PHE A 561 -4.32 -41.70 -25.08
C PHE A 561 -3.33 -42.64 -25.77
N SER A 562 -2.03 -42.43 -25.54
CA SER A 562 -0.94 -43.13 -26.24
C SER A 562 0.03 -43.86 -25.32
N GLY A 563 0.11 -43.50 -24.03
CA GLY A 563 1.00 -44.19 -23.07
C GLY A 563 0.70 -44.03 -21.58
N GLY A 564 -0.05 -42.99 -21.17
CA GLY A 564 -0.40 -42.74 -19.77
C GLY A 564 -1.43 -43.72 -19.19
N ILE A 565 -1.62 -43.64 -17.87
CA ILE A 565 -2.66 -44.40 -17.14
C ILE A 565 -3.68 -43.41 -16.57
N VAL A 566 -4.96 -43.64 -16.85
CA VAL A 566 -6.08 -42.94 -16.19
C VAL A 566 -6.94 -43.95 -15.43
N THR A 567 -7.30 -43.65 -14.18
CA THR A 567 -8.05 -44.58 -13.32
C THR A 567 -9.28 -43.91 -12.70
N PHE A 568 -10.43 -44.58 -12.76
CA PHE A 568 -11.70 -44.15 -12.17
C PHE A 568 -12.21 -45.17 -11.11
N ASN A 569 -11.29 -45.91 -10.47
CA ASN A 569 -11.63 -47.07 -9.66
C ASN A 569 -12.55 -46.69 -8.49
N ALA A 570 -13.72 -47.33 -8.40
CA ALA A 570 -14.77 -47.02 -7.43
C ALA A 570 -15.25 -45.55 -7.44
N ALA A 571 -15.06 -44.84 -8.56
CA ALA A 571 -15.68 -43.53 -8.77
C ALA A 571 -17.20 -43.65 -8.89
N LYS A 572 -17.91 -42.57 -8.58
CA LYS A 572 -19.37 -42.49 -8.59
C LYS A 572 -19.84 -41.43 -9.57
N PHE A 573 -20.47 -41.86 -10.65
CA PHE A 573 -21.21 -41.02 -11.57
C PHE A 573 -22.67 -40.98 -11.10
N SER A 574 -22.92 -40.21 -10.04
CA SER A 574 -24.25 -39.99 -9.45
C SER A 574 -25.04 -38.87 -10.14
N GLY A 575 -24.38 -38.07 -10.97
CA GLY A 575 -24.97 -37.02 -11.80
C GLY A 575 -23.94 -36.40 -12.76
N GLY A 576 -24.35 -35.39 -13.52
CA GLY A 576 -23.47 -34.72 -14.49
C GLY A 576 -23.08 -35.60 -15.69
N THR A 577 -22.09 -35.12 -16.46
CA THR A 577 -21.64 -35.77 -17.71
C THR A 577 -20.12 -35.81 -17.81
N VAL A 578 -19.54 -36.97 -18.11
CA VAL A 578 -18.15 -37.13 -18.53
C VAL A 578 -18.10 -37.49 -20.01
N THR A 579 -17.35 -36.75 -20.83
CA THR A 579 -17.34 -36.90 -22.29
C THR A 579 -15.94 -37.15 -22.87
N PHE A 580 -15.87 -38.02 -23.87
CA PHE A 580 -14.65 -38.38 -24.60
C PHE A 580 -14.80 -38.16 -26.11
N ASN A 581 -15.64 -37.21 -26.54
CA ASN A 581 -16.05 -37.02 -27.94
C ASN A 581 -14.84 -36.78 -28.85
N ALA A 582 -14.73 -37.54 -29.94
CA ALA A 582 -13.60 -37.62 -30.87
C ALA A 582 -12.23 -37.91 -30.21
N ALA A 583 -12.17 -38.47 -29.00
CA ALA A 583 -10.94 -38.92 -28.37
C ALA A 583 -10.38 -40.19 -29.05
N GLU A 584 -9.05 -40.35 -29.04
CA GLU A 584 -8.34 -41.43 -29.72
C GLU A 584 -7.53 -42.28 -28.73
N PHE A 585 -7.77 -43.59 -28.73
CA PHE A 585 -7.09 -44.56 -27.86
C PHE A 585 -6.10 -45.39 -28.69
N SER A 586 -4.86 -44.91 -28.77
CA SER A 586 -3.74 -45.56 -29.50
C SER A 586 -2.86 -46.42 -28.57
N GLY A 587 -2.82 -46.12 -27.27
CA GLY A 587 -2.06 -46.83 -26.24
C GLY A 587 -2.45 -46.39 -24.82
N GLY A 588 -1.60 -46.68 -23.83
CA GLY A 588 -1.91 -46.42 -22.42
C GLY A 588 -2.97 -47.35 -21.82
N ILE A 589 -3.57 -46.93 -20.71
CA ILE A 589 -4.67 -47.64 -20.01
C ILE A 589 -5.69 -46.61 -19.49
N VAL A 590 -6.99 -46.87 -19.70
CA VAL A 590 -8.08 -46.26 -18.93
C VAL A 590 -8.89 -47.37 -18.27
N THR A 591 -8.98 -47.36 -16.95
CA THR A 591 -9.72 -48.36 -16.15
C THR A 591 -10.79 -47.70 -15.28
N PHE A 592 -11.94 -48.37 -15.15
CA PHE A 592 -13.06 -47.93 -14.33
C PHE A 592 -13.22 -48.75 -13.04
N GLY A 593 -12.76 -50.00 -12.99
CA GLY A 593 -12.89 -50.88 -11.82
C GLY A 593 -14.34 -50.98 -11.32
N ASP A 594 -14.53 -50.95 -10.01
CA ASP A 594 -15.86 -51.01 -9.36
C ASP A 594 -16.65 -49.67 -9.45
N ALA A 595 -16.60 -48.97 -10.58
CA ALA A 595 -17.28 -47.69 -10.75
C ALA A 595 -18.82 -47.81 -10.78
N ASP A 596 -19.48 -46.86 -10.13
CA ASP A 596 -20.94 -46.73 -10.05
C ASP A 596 -21.45 -45.71 -11.07
N PHE A 597 -22.27 -46.14 -12.03
CA PHE A 597 -22.81 -45.29 -13.10
C PHE A 597 -24.28 -44.86 -12.87
N SER A 598 -24.83 -45.06 -11.67
CA SER A 598 -26.28 -45.10 -11.42
C SER A 598 -27.09 -43.80 -11.62
N GLY A 599 -26.47 -42.63 -11.86
CA GLY A 599 -27.21 -41.37 -12.07
C GLY A 599 -26.61 -40.36 -13.05
N GLY A 600 -25.32 -40.44 -13.36
CA GLY A 600 -24.63 -39.58 -14.33
C GLY A 600 -24.63 -40.13 -15.75
N THR A 601 -23.93 -39.44 -16.66
CA THR A 601 -23.63 -39.95 -18.01
C THR A 601 -22.12 -40.01 -18.23
N VAL A 602 -21.63 -41.14 -18.72
CA VAL A 602 -20.25 -41.30 -19.24
C VAL A 602 -20.35 -41.67 -20.71
N ASP A 603 -19.94 -40.77 -21.59
CA ASP A 603 -20.06 -40.94 -23.04
C ASP A 603 -18.73 -41.22 -23.72
N LEU A 604 -18.57 -42.49 -24.12
CA LEU A 604 -17.46 -43.01 -24.93
C LEU A 604 -17.91 -43.37 -26.36
N ALA A 605 -19.15 -43.09 -26.77
CA ALA A 605 -19.67 -43.60 -28.05
C ALA A 605 -18.91 -43.07 -29.27
N ASP A 606 -18.57 -41.78 -29.26
CA ASP A 606 -17.80 -41.09 -30.29
C ASP A 606 -16.29 -41.17 -30.00
N THR A 607 -15.73 -42.38 -29.88
CA THR A 607 -14.29 -42.59 -29.61
C THR A 607 -13.59 -43.46 -30.64
N MET A 608 -12.38 -43.05 -31.03
CA MET A 608 -11.52 -43.76 -31.99
C MET A 608 -10.58 -44.73 -31.27
N VAL A 609 -11.06 -45.95 -31.00
CA VAL A 609 -10.25 -47.01 -30.37
C VAL A 609 -9.38 -47.72 -31.42
N ARG A 610 -8.07 -47.47 -31.43
CA ARG A 610 -7.10 -48.22 -32.27
C ARG A 610 -6.51 -49.44 -31.58
N SER A 611 -6.60 -49.52 -30.25
CA SER A 611 -6.09 -50.64 -29.45
C SER A 611 -7.08 -51.06 -28.36
N THR A 612 -7.61 -52.27 -28.47
CA THR A 612 -8.67 -52.79 -27.59
C THR A 612 -8.23 -53.11 -26.16
N LYS A 613 -6.92 -53.04 -25.86
CA LYS A 613 -6.37 -53.27 -24.50
C LYS A 613 -6.24 -52.00 -23.65
N VAL A 614 -6.67 -50.84 -24.18
CA VAL A 614 -6.59 -49.53 -23.53
C VAL A 614 -7.74 -49.32 -22.57
N LEU A 615 -8.99 -49.46 -23.02
CA LEU A 615 -10.17 -49.43 -22.14
C LEU A 615 -10.26 -50.75 -21.36
N ARG A 616 -10.43 -50.68 -20.03
CA ARG A 616 -10.49 -51.84 -19.14
C ARG A 616 -11.58 -51.70 -18.08
N ASP A 617 -11.99 -52.85 -17.56
CA ASP A 617 -12.84 -52.95 -16.38
C ASP A 617 -14.17 -52.18 -16.56
N LEU A 618 -14.70 -52.22 -17.79
CA LEU A 618 -16.04 -51.75 -18.15
C LEU A 618 -17.08 -52.81 -17.75
N PRO A 619 -18.27 -52.42 -17.29
CA PRO A 619 -19.35 -53.36 -16.96
C PRO A 619 -19.73 -54.33 -18.09
N ASP A 620 -20.14 -55.54 -17.69
CA ASP A 620 -20.74 -56.54 -18.58
C ASP A 620 -22.22 -56.21 -18.83
N GLY A 621 -22.52 -55.81 -20.07
CA GLY A 621 -23.86 -55.49 -20.54
C GLY A 621 -24.19 -53.98 -20.54
N PRO A 622 -25.42 -53.60 -20.94
CA PRO A 622 -25.84 -52.21 -21.01
C PRO A 622 -26.14 -51.65 -19.61
N VAL A 623 -25.40 -50.63 -19.20
CA VAL A 623 -25.62 -49.92 -17.93
C VAL A 623 -26.22 -48.54 -18.20
N SER A 624 -27.32 -48.21 -17.53
CA SER A 624 -27.92 -46.88 -17.60
C SER A 624 -26.89 -45.83 -17.17
N GLY A 625 -26.65 -44.82 -18.01
CA GLY A 625 -25.62 -43.80 -17.81
C GLY A 625 -24.33 -44.04 -18.60
N LEU A 626 -23.98 -45.28 -18.96
CA LEU A 626 -22.75 -45.59 -19.70
C LEU A 626 -23.05 -45.82 -21.20
N ARG A 627 -22.43 -45.00 -22.06
CA ARG A 627 -22.42 -45.19 -23.52
C ARG A 627 -21.03 -45.64 -23.97
N VAL A 628 -20.99 -46.66 -24.83
CA VAL A 628 -19.75 -47.27 -25.36
C VAL A 628 -19.78 -47.32 -26.89
N PRO A 629 -18.63 -47.43 -27.57
CA PRO A 629 -18.58 -47.62 -29.03
C PRO A 629 -19.37 -48.84 -29.50
N GLU A 630 -19.99 -48.73 -30.67
CA GLU A 630 -20.76 -49.83 -31.28
C GLU A 630 -19.85 -50.99 -31.73
N ASP A 631 -18.62 -50.69 -32.16
CA ASP A 631 -17.63 -51.67 -32.63
C ASP A 631 -16.91 -52.41 -31.48
N ARG A 632 -17.64 -53.28 -30.77
CA ARG A 632 -17.05 -54.40 -29.98
C ARG A 632 -16.62 -55.59 -30.86
N GLY A 633 -16.29 -55.35 -32.13
CA GLY A 633 -16.07 -56.37 -33.16
C GLY A 633 -15.01 -57.43 -32.81
N SER A 634 -15.44 -58.70 -32.81
CA SER A 634 -14.61 -59.92 -32.96
C SER A 634 -13.42 -60.17 -32.00
N ALA A 635 -13.47 -59.73 -30.73
CA ALA A 635 -12.44 -60.06 -29.73
C ALA A 635 -12.88 -60.93 -28.53
N GLN A 636 -14.17 -61.13 -28.27
CA GLN A 636 -14.67 -62.08 -27.25
C GLN A 636 -14.90 -63.50 -27.83
N SER A 637 -13.87 -64.11 -28.43
CA SER A 637 -13.92 -65.52 -28.88
C SER A 637 -12.54 -66.16 -29.06
N SER A 638 -11.84 -66.37 -27.95
CA SER A 638 -10.71 -67.32 -27.85
C SER A 638 -10.43 -67.63 -26.38
N ALA A 639 -11.23 -68.52 -25.81
CA ALA A 639 -11.02 -69.04 -24.46
C ALA A 639 -10.11 -70.28 -24.50
N GLU A 640 -9.10 -70.28 -23.61
CA GLU A 640 -8.32 -71.44 -23.14
C GLU A 640 -7.43 -72.21 -24.16
N PRO A 641 -6.40 -72.94 -23.68
CA PRO A 641 -5.89 -73.02 -22.31
C PRO A 641 -4.69 -72.09 -22.03
#